data_AF-A0AA85C1W6-F1
#
_entry.id   AF-A0AA85C1W6-F1
#
_cell.length_a   1.000
_cell.length_b   1.000
_cell.length_c   1.000
_cell.angle_alpha   90.00
_cell.angle_beta   90.00
_cell.angle_gamma   90.00
#
_symmetry.space_group_name_H-M   'P 1'
#
loop_
_entity.id
_entity.type
_entity.pdbx_description
1 polymer ?
#
loop_
_entity_poly.entity_id
_entity_poly.type
_entity_poly.pdbx_seq_one_letter_code
_entity_poly.pdbx_strand_id
1 'polypeptide(L)'
;MLHNQNGQSMYNRQSLQPEKEYGYLGVSGQHVYGASNTNVTDTYPQGHPNSSFQPPPNYYSGNQGQAFQPQSQPPYYSAQSIQSVNQPPLPPMPPIPNHQDFTQRPQQPRLPPMPPMPPGHEGVPPPSYRQPQPPGPFPLPNGANTQINTLHSQQAYQNGPVSRQPQFSQSINADRLPSPIEVIESNRAQCTGPFYTGQRGVVPPLVTTDFISRDQGTCAPCFIRSSLYSVPNSSDLLKTVGIPFSLTISPFAVQHTEDMNVVISDMGPQGPVRCVRCKAYMNPFMNFIDGGRRFQCPLCNGLTEVAAEYFAHLDHTGRRVDAGQRPELCLGSYELLATAEYCKNNQLPLPPAIIFLLDVSQSAIRSGLVQLFCSQFVERILPNLPRENFASPDMVNPIRLGFITYDHQLHFYTVPRESSSSIQQTSESTDQNTYNSYGKPQMYIVADIEDVFVPTVEGFLIPPDPVIISSILEMIPTQFCTENALNRQPTDSVLGPAIQSGMEALRAANRSGKLFVIHANLPIGEAPGKLKNRDDRRLIGTEKEKTLLLPDNDFYVGLGQTCVEVGCSVDLFLFPNSFVDIASLAEVPRLTSGHLFKYNCFQADLQGHQFIADLQHTLANLQAFNAVMRVRTSTGIRPVEFFGNCYLPNTTDVELASVSSDMAITAELRHDDKLQEGEHVFIQVACLYTSISGQRRLRIHNLSIPVTSMIPDVFRLVELDAHMNWLSKYSMRSLLNRTHSQVMDDLTTRAANTLAAYRRHCACGPNDVNSNPSELVLPQNMKVFPLYIQCLMKTEAFSPADGITIDDRCWQMFLVNQMDVKQSNCYIYPHLYPIHDLSLNFEGDIPYPPAAIRCSYDRLQMDAAYLLDNGIYLIMWIGPNISSEWIQAVFSVQNPEHFESEKIYDLCNFDNEISRNLCTLLKKVRKNRWHYSRLLVVRPGDKSELWFRRFMVEDRCSGNSISYTEYLCHIHKEVSSLLH
;
A
#
# COMPACT_ATOMS: atom_id res chain seq x y z
N MET A 1 -68.14 9.55 -26.17
CA MET A 1 -68.96 10.14 -27.25
C MET A 1 -68.04 10.51 -28.40
N LEU A 2 -68.34 9.96 -29.59
CA LEU A 2 -67.89 10.33 -30.96
C LEU A 2 -66.36 10.35 -31.21
N HIS A 3 -65.69 9.27 -31.64
CA HIS A 3 -65.64 8.57 -32.95
C HIS A 3 -65.06 9.35 -34.15
N ASN A 4 -64.04 8.71 -34.75
CA ASN A 4 -63.66 8.58 -36.17
C ASN A 4 -62.38 9.30 -36.65
N GLN A 5 -61.53 8.73 -37.53
CA GLN A 5 -61.23 7.36 -38.01
C GLN A 5 -60.14 7.49 -39.10
N ASN A 6 -59.50 6.36 -39.43
CA ASN A 6 -58.59 6.05 -40.57
C ASN A 6 -57.08 6.32 -40.35
N GLY A 7 -56.15 5.38 -40.51
CA GLY A 7 -56.22 3.96 -40.91
C GLY A 7 -55.02 3.55 -41.80
N GLN A 8 -54.31 2.49 -41.37
CA GLN A 8 -53.40 1.57 -42.12
C GLN A 8 -52.01 2.09 -42.57
N SER A 9 -50.93 1.29 -42.67
CA SER A 9 -50.45 0.03 -42.08
C SER A 9 -49.04 -0.27 -42.66
N MET A 10 -48.16 -0.87 -41.84
CA MET A 10 -47.01 -1.75 -42.18
C MET A 10 -45.61 -1.22 -42.59
N TYR A 11 -44.64 -1.88 -41.91
CA TYR A 11 -43.24 -2.20 -42.21
C TYR A 11 -42.05 -1.34 -41.72
N ASN A 12 -41.26 -2.03 -40.88
CA ASN A 12 -39.80 -2.05 -40.70
C ASN A 12 -39.07 -1.15 -39.67
N ARG A 13 -38.41 -1.89 -38.76
CA ARG A 13 -37.30 -1.52 -37.88
C ARG A 13 -36.10 -1.01 -38.69
N GLN A 14 -35.46 0.07 -38.25
CA GLN A 14 -34.01 0.15 -37.99
C GLN A 14 -33.61 1.51 -37.38
N SER A 15 -32.89 1.41 -36.25
CA SER A 15 -31.79 2.25 -35.74
C SER A 15 -31.59 3.68 -36.27
N LEU A 16 -31.71 4.68 -35.38
CA LEU A 16 -31.05 5.98 -35.50
C LEU A 16 -30.57 6.48 -34.12
N GLN A 17 -29.29 6.88 -34.09
CA GLN A 17 -28.58 7.57 -33.02
C GLN A 17 -29.16 8.97 -32.76
N PRO A 18 -28.85 9.62 -31.62
CA PRO A 18 -28.85 11.07 -31.53
C PRO A 18 -27.43 11.62 -31.37
N GLU A 19 -27.03 12.42 -32.36
CA GLU A 19 -25.94 13.39 -32.33
C GLU A 19 -26.17 14.45 -31.24
N LYS A 20 -25.07 14.92 -30.63
CA LYS A 20 -25.00 16.25 -30.01
C LYS A 20 -23.68 16.92 -30.36
N GLU A 21 -23.74 17.80 -31.36
CA GLU A 21 -22.79 18.89 -31.58
C GLU A 21 -22.94 19.96 -30.48
N TYR A 22 -21.82 20.50 -30.00
CA TYR A 22 -21.79 21.84 -29.40
C TYR A 22 -20.65 22.64 -30.02
N GLY A 23 -21.03 23.71 -30.71
CA GLY A 23 -20.14 24.62 -31.42
C GLY A 23 -19.40 25.59 -30.50
N TYR A 24 -18.16 25.87 -30.89
CA TYR A 24 -17.33 26.96 -30.41
C TYR A 24 -17.80 28.30 -31.01
N LEU A 25 -17.94 29.33 -30.17
CA LEU A 25 -18.03 30.72 -30.59
C LEU A 25 -16.79 31.48 -30.09
N GLY A 26 -15.96 31.92 -31.04
CA GLY A 26 -14.89 32.88 -30.80
C GLY A 26 -15.41 34.32 -30.79
N VAL A 27 -14.77 35.19 -30.03
CA VAL A 27 -14.90 36.64 -30.18
C VAL A 27 -13.52 37.28 -30.09
N SER A 28 -13.16 37.95 -31.18
CA SER A 28 -12.01 38.82 -31.37
C SER A 28 -12.32 40.26 -30.93
N GLY A 29 -11.32 40.94 -30.34
CA GLY A 29 -11.01 42.33 -30.70
C GLY A 29 -11.33 43.47 -29.71
N GLN A 30 -10.30 44.29 -29.51
CA GLN A 30 -10.27 45.76 -29.32
C GLN A 30 -10.17 46.38 -27.92
N HIS A 31 -8.99 46.97 -27.71
CA HIS A 31 -8.69 48.12 -26.85
C HIS A 31 -9.59 49.33 -27.14
N VAL A 32 -10.11 49.99 -26.10
CA VAL A 32 -10.44 51.43 -26.09
C VAL A 32 -10.21 52.02 -24.69
N TYR A 33 -9.61 53.21 -24.68
CA TYR A 33 -9.35 54.14 -23.57
C TYR A 33 -10.61 54.61 -22.81
N GLY A 34 -10.44 54.96 -21.54
CA GLY A 34 -11.39 55.80 -20.78
C GLY A 34 -10.73 56.41 -19.55
N ALA A 35 -10.43 57.70 -19.60
CA ALA A 35 -9.83 58.50 -18.54
C ALA A 35 -10.88 59.32 -17.77
N SER A 36 -10.63 59.62 -16.49
CA SER A 36 -11.12 60.83 -15.82
C SER A 36 -10.30 61.21 -14.57
N ASN A 37 -9.53 62.28 -14.77
CA ASN A 37 -8.93 63.29 -13.88
C ASN A 37 -9.37 63.43 -12.41
N THR A 38 -8.39 63.73 -11.53
CA THR A 38 -8.25 65.07 -10.89
C THR A 38 -6.80 65.36 -10.43
N ASN A 39 -6.41 66.63 -10.62
CA ASN A 39 -5.07 67.25 -10.53
C ASN A 39 -4.51 67.45 -9.11
N VAL A 40 -3.18 67.71 -8.99
CA VAL A 40 -2.55 68.98 -8.49
C VAL A 40 -1.00 68.96 -8.72
N THR A 41 -0.55 69.80 -9.68
CA THR A 41 0.70 70.63 -9.86
C THR A 41 2.01 70.28 -9.13
N ASP A 42 3.14 70.02 -9.80
CA ASP A 42 4.15 70.88 -10.51
C ASP A 42 5.42 71.17 -9.67
N THR A 43 6.61 70.74 -10.16
CA THR A 43 7.77 71.58 -10.54
C THR A 43 9.04 70.73 -10.77
N TYR A 44 9.66 70.88 -11.95
CA TYR A 44 11.04 70.45 -12.27
C TYR A 44 12.05 71.55 -11.89
N PRO A 45 13.36 71.22 -11.81
CA PRO A 45 14.21 71.68 -12.91
C PRO A 45 15.28 70.66 -13.38
N GLN A 46 15.72 70.88 -14.61
CA GLN A 46 16.79 70.21 -15.35
C GLN A 46 18.18 70.37 -14.74
N GLY A 47 19.07 69.43 -15.10
CA GLY A 47 20.53 69.66 -15.10
C GLY A 47 21.33 68.43 -15.51
N HIS A 48 21.73 68.34 -16.79
CA HIS A 48 22.89 67.55 -17.23
C HIS A 48 24.19 68.30 -16.86
N PRO A 49 25.34 67.60 -16.69
CA PRO A 49 26.26 67.48 -17.84
C PRO A 49 27.05 66.16 -17.96
N ASN A 50 27.54 65.96 -19.19
CA ASN A 50 28.58 65.05 -19.67
C ASN A 50 29.84 64.94 -18.79
N SER A 51 30.48 63.76 -18.80
CA SER A 51 31.87 63.59 -19.29
C SER A 51 32.35 62.14 -19.25
N SER A 52 32.81 61.65 -20.40
CA SER A 52 33.71 60.52 -20.61
C SER A 52 35.11 60.78 -20.01
N PHE A 53 35.85 59.75 -19.59
CA PHE A 53 37.23 59.42 -20.02
C PHE A 53 37.83 58.23 -19.24
N GLN A 54 38.72 57.54 -19.96
CA GLN A 54 39.41 56.27 -19.75
C GLN A 54 40.61 56.32 -18.75
N PRO A 55 41.32 55.19 -18.48
CA PRO A 55 42.07 54.88 -17.25
C PRO A 55 43.60 55.15 -17.32
N PRO A 56 44.35 54.94 -16.23
CA PRO A 56 45.80 54.70 -16.31
C PRO A 56 46.27 53.50 -15.42
N PRO A 57 47.56 53.08 -15.42
CA PRO A 57 47.95 51.74 -15.87
C PRO A 57 48.71 50.88 -14.84
N ASN A 58 48.92 49.61 -15.18
CA ASN A 58 49.86 48.68 -14.54
C ASN A 58 51.32 49.15 -14.60
N TYR A 59 52.12 48.81 -13.58
CA TYR A 59 53.54 48.44 -13.76
C TYR A 59 54.00 47.33 -12.79
N TYR A 60 54.88 46.51 -13.35
CA TYR A 60 55.39 45.18 -12.99
C TYR A 60 56.62 45.16 -12.07
N SER A 61 56.87 44.01 -11.43
CA SER A 61 58.13 43.19 -11.50
C SER A 61 57.95 41.94 -10.59
N GLY A 62 58.21 40.66 -10.93
CA GLY A 62 59.11 40.00 -11.88
C GLY A 62 60.19 39.23 -11.08
N ASN A 63 60.18 37.88 -10.95
CA ASN A 63 61.00 36.86 -11.66
C ASN A 63 60.98 35.55 -10.79
N GLN A 64 61.23 34.29 -11.19
CA GLN A 64 61.54 33.54 -12.43
C GLN A 64 61.46 32.01 -12.10
N GLY A 65 60.88 31.14 -12.93
CA GLY A 65 61.57 30.09 -13.75
C GLY A 65 61.17 28.66 -13.30
N GLN A 66 61.00 27.58 -14.10
CA GLN A 66 61.24 27.24 -15.51
C GLN A 66 60.30 26.06 -15.95
N ALA A 67 60.24 25.82 -17.27
CA ALA A 67 59.28 25.00 -18.03
C ALA A 67 59.72 23.56 -18.36
N PHE A 68 58.79 22.70 -18.84
CA PHE A 68 58.91 21.81 -20.02
C PHE A 68 57.55 21.18 -20.42
N GLN A 69 57.22 21.13 -21.72
CA GLN A 69 56.13 20.32 -22.34
C GLN A 69 56.64 18.91 -22.72
N PRO A 70 55.76 17.92 -23.03
CA PRO A 70 55.38 17.68 -24.43
C PRO A 70 53.95 17.12 -24.69
N GLN A 71 53.59 17.10 -25.98
CA GLN A 71 52.39 16.57 -26.67
C GLN A 71 52.13 15.07 -26.44
N SER A 72 50.87 14.60 -26.62
CA SER A 72 50.43 13.65 -27.69
C SER A 72 49.21 12.76 -27.31
N GLN A 73 48.21 12.74 -28.20
CA GLN A 73 47.24 11.70 -28.59
C GLN A 73 46.49 10.78 -27.57
N PRO A 74 45.22 10.42 -27.87
CA PRO A 74 44.42 9.47 -27.06
C PRO A 74 44.56 8.02 -27.57
N PRO A 75 44.60 6.99 -26.70
CA PRO A 75 44.44 5.61 -27.14
C PRO A 75 43.03 5.07 -26.87
N TYR A 76 42.44 4.53 -27.94
CA TYR A 76 41.43 3.47 -27.90
C TYR A 76 41.97 2.22 -27.19
N TYR A 77 41.13 1.51 -26.42
CA TYR A 77 41.32 0.06 -26.21
C TYR A 77 40.01 -0.71 -26.21
N SER A 78 40.05 -1.77 -27.02
CA SER A 78 39.08 -2.83 -27.26
C SER A 78 39.12 -3.93 -26.19
N ALA A 79 38.01 -4.64 -26.05
CA ALA A 79 37.84 -5.81 -25.21
C ALA A 79 38.57 -7.06 -25.77
N GLN A 80 39.17 -7.88 -24.88
CA GLN A 80 39.13 -9.36 -24.93
C GLN A 80 39.81 -10.04 -23.70
N SER A 81 39.03 -10.91 -23.04
CA SER A 81 39.32 -12.24 -22.45
C SER A 81 40.55 -12.56 -21.55
N ILE A 82 40.21 -13.14 -20.37
CA ILE A 82 40.81 -14.31 -19.64
C ILE A 82 41.82 -14.08 -18.48
N GLN A 83 41.42 -14.64 -17.32
CA GLN A 83 42.15 -15.24 -16.16
C GLN A 83 43.08 -14.42 -15.23
N SER A 84 42.64 -14.42 -13.96
CA SER A 84 43.35 -14.72 -12.69
C SER A 84 44.50 -13.86 -12.11
N VAL A 85 44.33 -13.59 -10.79
CA VAL A 85 45.31 -13.39 -9.69
C VAL A 85 45.73 -11.96 -9.27
N ASN A 86 45.51 -11.72 -7.95
CA ASN A 86 46.16 -10.83 -6.95
C ASN A 86 45.68 -9.37 -6.71
N GLN A 87 45.16 -9.15 -5.49
CA GLN A 87 44.93 -7.86 -4.81
C GLN A 87 45.99 -7.60 -3.70
N PRO A 88 46.27 -6.33 -3.31
CA PRO A 88 47.02 -5.96 -2.10
C PRO A 88 46.11 -5.55 -0.90
N PRO A 89 46.67 -5.42 0.33
CA PRO A 89 45.97 -5.75 1.59
C PRO A 89 45.51 -4.55 2.45
N LEU A 90 44.59 -4.84 3.39
CA LEU A 90 44.11 -3.96 4.50
C LEU A 90 44.55 -4.50 5.88
N PRO A 91 44.59 -3.67 6.96
CA PRO A 91 45.27 -3.97 8.24
C PRO A 91 44.40 -4.75 9.27
N PRO A 92 44.99 -5.27 10.38
CA PRO A 92 44.51 -6.47 11.07
C PRO A 92 43.72 -6.24 12.37
N MET A 93 42.89 -7.23 12.75
CA MET A 93 42.27 -7.43 14.07
C MET A 93 42.66 -8.80 14.67
N PRO A 94 42.56 -9.00 16.01
CA PRO A 94 43.20 -10.12 16.74
C PRO A 94 42.42 -11.44 16.72
N PRO A 95 43.05 -12.58 17.12
CA PRO A 95 42.68 -13.92 16.63
C PRO A 95 41.77 -14.74 17.57
N ILE A 96 40.97 -15.63 16.98
CA ILE A 96 40.30 -16.78 17.61
C ILE A 96 40.76 -18.05 16.87
N PRO A 97 41.03 -19.19 17.53
CA PRO A 97 41.73 -20.32 16.91
C PRO A 97 40.86 -21.20 16.00
N ASN A 98 41.46 -21.58 14.87
CA ASN A 98 40.97 -22.44 13.78
C ASN A 98 40.78 -23.91 14.14
N HIS A 99 39.95 -24.62 13.35
CA HIS A 99 40.38 -25.78 12.53
C HIS A 99 39.29 -26.21 11.52
N GLN A 100 39.66 -26.32 10.25
CA GLN A 100 38.98 -27.09 9.19
C GLN A 100 39.90 -28.26 8.80
N ASP A 101 39.40 -29.49 8.59
CA ASP A 101 38.92 -29.95 7.28
C ASP A 101 38.38 -31.40 7.30
N PHE A 102 37.65 -31.75 6.24
CA PHE A 102 36.73 -32.87 6.02
C PHE A 102 37.31 -34.32 5.88
N THR A 103 36.57 -35.31 6.41
CA THR A 103 35.89 -36.44 5.72
C THR A 103 35.82 -37.75 6.56
N GLN A 104 34.69 -38.47 6.40
CA GLN A 104 34.40 -39.89 6.72
C GLN A 104 33.73 -40.23 8.09
N ARG A 105 32.58 -40.94 7.98
CA ARG A 105 31.83 -41.63 9.06
C ARG A 105 32.74 -42.61 9.83
N PRO A 106 32.53 -42.85 11.14
CA PRO A 106 31.87 -44.11 11.55
C PRO A 106 31.15 -44.14 12.93
N GLN A 107 30.55 -45.30 13.17
CA GLN A 107 29.85 -45.88 14.34
C GLN A 107 30.43 -45.58 15.74
N GLN A 108 29.54 -45.57 16.75
CA GLN A 108 29.87 -45.51 18.19
C GLN A 108 30.32 -46.88 18.76
N PRO A 109 31.39 -46.92 19.59
CA PRO A 109 31.71 -48.07 20.44
C PRO A 109 31.58 -47.79 21.96
N ARG A 110 31.49 -48.91 22.67
CA ARG A 110 31.14 -49.19 24.09
C ARG A 110 32.15 -48.70 25.15
N LEU A 111 31.65 -48.56 26.39
CA LEU A 111 32.41 -48.49 27.66
C LEU A 111 32.57 -49.89 28.33
N PRO A 112 33.66 -50.17 29.08
CA PRO A 112 33.89 -51.45 29.80
C PRO A 112 33.78 -51.28 31.37
N PRO A 113 33.98 -52.32 32.24
CA PRO A 113 32.92 -52.87 33.10
C PRO A 113 33.15 -52.79 34.64
N MET A 114 32.09 -53.02 35.43
CA MET A 114 32.17 -53.41 36.87
C MET A 114 31.42 -54.73 37.14
N PRO A 115 31.90 -55.63 38.02
CA PRO A 115 31.16 -56.81 38.53
C PRO A 115 30.90 -56.73 40.07
N PRO A 116 30.25 -57.72 40.74
CA PRO A 116 28.91 -58.30 40.53
C PRO A 116 28.07 -58.45 41.85
N MET A 117 26.74 -58.69 41.77
CA MET A 117 25.91 -59.71 42.50
C MET A 117 24.41 -59.35 42.77
N PRO A 118 23.49 -60.35 42.93
CA PRO A 118 22.04 -60.34 42.54
C PRO A 118 21.05 -60.57 43.74
N PRO A 119 19.77 -61.07 43.63
CA PRO A 119 18.70 -61.09 42.58
C PRO A 119 17.25 -60.67 43.06
N GLY A 120 16.26 -60.55 42.14
CA GLY A 120 14.81 -60.70 42.49
C GLY A 120 13.70 -60.38 41.43
N HIS A 121 13.21 -61.43 40.72
CA HIS A 121 11.91 -61.75 40.03
C HIS A 121 11.12 -60.74 39.14
N GLU A 122 10.92 -61.01 37.81
CA GLU A 122 9.85 -61.80 37.08
C GLU A 122 8.43 -61.19 37.17
N GLY A 123 7.60 -60.98 36.13
CA GLY A 123 7.57 -61.36 34.71
C GLY A 123 6.43 -60.65 33.91
N VAL A 124 6.39 -60.88 32.59
CA VAL A 124 5.60 -60.30 31.45
C VAL A 124 4.27 -61.10 31.27
N PRO A 125 3.12 -60.70 30.59
CA PRO A 125 3.02 -60.36 29.14
C PRO A 125 1.76 -59.52 28.66
N PRO A 126 1.26 -59.54 27.38
CA PRO A 126 1.01 -58.34 26.52
C PRO A 126 -0.49 -58.10 26.11
N PRO A 127 -0.83 -57.10 25.26
CA PRO A 127 -2.22 -56.63 25.07
C PRO A 127 -2.93 -57.10 23.77
N SER A 128 -4.27 -57.08 23.79
CA SER A 128 -5.14 -57.36 22.63
C SER A 128 -6.35 -56.39 22.52
N TYR A 129 -6.68 -56.06 21.27
CA TYR A 129 -7.73 -55.19 20.68
C TYR A 129 -9.17 -55.24 21.24
N ARG A 130 -9.91 -54.10 21.19
CA ARG A 130 -11.30 -54.00 20.66
C ARG A 130 -11.87 -52.56 20.55
N GLN A 131 -12.83 -52.41 19.63
CA GLN A 131 -13.53 -51.21 19.10
C GLN A 131 -14.66 -50.62 20.00
N PRO A 132 -15.25 -49.45 19.64
CA PRO A 132 -16.10 -48.62 20.51
C PRO A 132 -17.63 -48.68 20.27
N GLN A 133 -18.44 -48.27 21.26
CA GLN A 133 -19.89 -47.95 21.15
C GLN A 133 -20.33 -46.85 22.17
N PRO A 134 -21.48 -46.17 21.96
CA PRO A 134 -21.69 -44.73 22.25
C PRO A 134 -22.49 -44.40 23.54
N PRO A 135 -22.50 -43.14 24.02
CA PRO A 135 -23.36 -42.70 25.14
C PRO A 135 -24.61 -41.90 24.71
N GLY A 136 -25.72 -42.17 25.42
CA GLY A 136 -27.01 -41.48 25.35
C GLY A 136 -27.17 -40.32 26.38
N PRO A 137 -28.37 -39.71 26.50
CA PRO A 137 -28.52 -38.26 26.72
C PRO A 137 -28.88 -37.80 28.16
N PHE A 138 -28.60 -36.52 28.39
CA PHE A 138 -28.86 -35.69 29.59
C PHE A 138 -30.34 -35.37 29.84
N PRO A 139 -30.71 -35.05 31.10
CA PRO A 139 -31.84 -34.16 31.40
C PRO A 139 -31.44 -32.89 32.19
N LEU A 140 -32.18 -31.80 31.91
CA LEU A 140 -32.19 -30.50 32.62
C LEU A 140 -32.70 -30.62 34.08
N PRO A 141 -32.53 -29.56 34.89
CA PRO A 141 -33.75 -28.87 35.33
C PRO A 141 -33.68 -27.33 35.48
N ASN A 142 -34.86 -26.73 35.32
CA ASN A 142 -35.26 -25.35 35.58
C ASN A 142 -35.53 -25.09 37.09
N GLY A 143 -35.28 -23.85 37.54
CA GLY A 143 -36.30 -23.04 38.21
C GLY A 143 -36.40 -22.97 39.75
N ALA A 144 -36.43 -21.71 40.24
CA ALA A 144 -37.21 -21.15 41.36
C ALA A 144 -36.63 -21.08 42.80
N ASN A 145 -36.21 -19.86 43.16
CA ASN A 145 -36.67 -18.96 44.22
C ASN A 145 -37.03 -19.40 45.67
N THR A 146 -36.82 -18.44 46.59
CA THR A 146 -37.26 -18.27 48.01
C THR A 146 -36.31 -18.79 49.10
N GLN A 147 -35.60 -17.94 49.87
CA GLN A 147 -35.95 -16.95 50.91
C GLN A 147 -35.93 -17.50 52.37
N ILE A 148 -35.14 -16.80 53.21
CA ILE A 148 -35.39 -16.41 54.62
C ILE A 148 -34.81 -17.26 55.80
N ASN A 149 -33.90 -16.58 56.54
CA ASN A 149 -33.64 -16.52 58.01
C ASN A 149 -33.29 -17.80 58.81
N THR A 150 -32.48 -17.83 59.89
CA THR A 150 -31.78 -16.83 60.73
C THR A 150 -30.90 -17.55 61.79
N LEU A 151 -29.80 -16.89 62.17
CA LEU A 151 -29.25 -16.67 63.55
C LEU A 151 -28.43 -17.73 64.35
N HIS A 152 -27.24 -17.24 64.75
CA HIS A 152 -26.40 -17.51 65.96
C HIS A 152 -25.55 -18.81 65.98
N SER A 153 -24.25 -18.83 66.30
CA SER A 153 -23.47 -18.01 67.24
C SER A 153 -21.93 -18.25 67.16
N GLN A 154 -21.18 -17.31 67.76
CA GLN A 154 -19.85 -17.41 68.42
C GLN A 154 -18.53 -17.16 67.66
N GLN A 155 -17.71 -16.37 68.37
CA GLN A 155 -16.48 -15.65 68.02
C GLN A 155 -15.22 -16.54 68.16
N ALA A 156 -14.20 -16.30 67.34
CA ALA A 156 -12.79 -16.24 67.78
C ALA A 156 -11.86 -15.61 66.72
N TYR A 157 -11.21 -14.52 67.14
CA TYR A 157 -9.96 -13.86 66.73
C TYR A 157 -9.05 -14.51 65.66
N GLN A 158 -8.59 -13.74 64.66
CA GLN A 158 -7.23 -13.15 64.64
C GLN A 158 -6.96 -12.22 63.45
N ASN A 159 -6.13 -11.22 63.73
CA ASN A 159 -5.69 -10.11 62.90
C ASN A 159 -4.96 -10.51 61.61
N GLY A 160 -5.35 -9.89 60.49
CA GLY A 160 -4.52 -9.74 59.28
C GLY A 160 -4.93 -8.44 58.57
N PRO A 161 -3.98 -7.63 58.04
CA PRO A 161 -4.32 -6.42 57.33
C PRO A 161 -5.04 -6.78 56.03
N VAL A 162 -6.32 -6.43 55.96
CA VAL A 162 -7.10 -6.51 54.72
C VAL A 162 -6.57 -5.45 53.78
N SER A 163 -5.80 -5.87 52.78
CA SER A 163 -5.57 -5.08 51.58
C SER A 163 -6.92 -4.80 50.92
N ARG A 164 -7.49 -3.62 51.19
CA ARG A 164 -8.60 -3.08 50.40
C ARG A 164 -8.09 -2.89 48.98
N GLN A 165 -8.38 -3.84 48.09
CA GLN A 165 -8.39 -3.53 46.67
C GLN A 165 -9.43 -2.43 46.46
N PRO A 166 -9.09 -1.27 45.87
CA PRO A 166 -10.10 -0.32 45.46
C PRO A 166 -10.93 -0.97 44.36
N GLN A 167 -12.18 -1.31 44.68
CA GLN A 167 -13.21 -1.60 43.69
C GLN A 167 -13.47 -0.32 42.90
N PHE A 168 -12.76 -0.15 41.79
CA PHE A 168 -13.16 0.76 40.71
C PHE A 168 -14.39 0.16 40.01
N SER A 169 -15.56 0.27 40.65
CA SER A 169 -16.85 -0.04 40.02
C SER A 169 -17.74 1.20 40.05
N GLN A 170 -17.28 2.28 39.43
CA GLN A 170 -18.18 3.28 38.88
C GLN A 170 -18.33 2.96 37.39
N SER A 171 -19.56 2.67 36.94
CA SER A 171 -19.82 2.45 35.52
C SER A 171 -19.53 3.75 34.76
N ILE A 172 -18.44 3.77 34.01
CA ILE A 172 -18.10 4.89 33.13
C ILE A 172 -19.19 4.99 32.07
N ASN A 173 -19.80 6.17 31.92
CA ASN A 173 -20.79 6.38 30.86
C ASN A 173 -20.09 6.37 29.50
N ALA A 174 -20.42 5.39 28.65
CA ALA A 174 -19.81 5.19 27.34
C ALA A 174 -19.99 6.40 26.39
N ASP A 175 -21.04 7.21 26.57
CA ASP A 175 -21.31 8.42 25.79
C ASP A 175 -20.34 9.58 26.10
N ARG A 176 -19.62 9.52 27.23
CA ARG A 176 -18.62 10.54 27.60
C ARG A 176 -17.20 10.17 27.19
N LEU A 177 -17.01 9.00 26.58
CA LEU A 177 -15.70 8.55 26.14
C LEU A 177 -15.28 9.23 24.84
N PRO A 178 -13.97 9.48 24.62
CA PRO A 178 -13.47 9.98 23.35
C PRO A 178 -13.97 9.14 22.17
N SER A 179 -14.67 9.79 21.24
CA SER A 179 -15.25 9.16 20.06
C SER A 179 -14.40 9.48 18.82
N PRO A 180 -13.94 8.47 18.04
CA PRO A 180 -13.29 8.69 16.75
C PRO A 180 -14.17 9.47 15.79
N ILE A 181 -15.48 9.20 15.80
CA ILE A 181 -16.43 9.89 14.93
C ILE A 181 -16.45 11.38 15.23
N GLU A 182 -16.49 11.78 16.50
CA GLU A 182 -16.48 13.20 16.89
C GLU A 182 -15.16 13.89 16.48
N VAL A 183 -14.03 13.19 16.62
CA VAL A 183 -12.72 13.70 16.18
C VAL A 183 -12.71 13.93 14.67
N ILE A 184 -13.23 12.97 13.89
CA ILE A 184 -13.32 13.04 12.44
C ILE A 184 -14.23 14.19 12.01
N GLU A 185 -15.45 14.26 12.54
CA GLU A 185 -16.42 15.32 12.17
C GLU A 185 -15.96 16.71 12.60
N SER A 186 -15.34 16.83 13.79
CA SER A 186 -14.77 18.10 14.23
C SER A 186 -13.60 18.54 13.34
N ASN A 187 -12.76 17.61 12.88
CA ASN A 187 -11.67 17.95 11.96
C ASN A 187 -12.23 18.34 10.58
N ARG A 188 -13.22 17.61 10.07
CA ARG A 188 -13.87 17.93 8.79
C ARG A 188 -14.50 19.33 8.82
N ALA A 189 -15.21 19.67 9.88
CA ALA A 189 -15.82 21.00 10.03
C ALA A 189 -14.79 22.15 10.05
N GLN A 190 -13.58 21.89 10.54
CA GLN A 190 -12.53 22.91 10.71
C GLN A 190 -11.51 22.96 9.56
N CYS A 191 -11.28 21.84 8.87
CA CYS A 191 -10.15 21.64 7.99
C CYS A 191 -10.52 21.28 6.54
N THR A 192 -11.82 21.26 6.20
CA THR A 192 -12.26 21.14 4.80
C THR A 192 -11.83 22.37 4.00
N GLY A 193 -11.37 22.18 2.76
CA GLY A 193 -10.93 23.25 1.86
C GLY A 193 -9.40 23.28 1.63
N PRO A 194 -8.81 24.44 1.29
CA PRO A 194 -7.41 24.52 0.92
C PRO A 194 -6.47 24.42 2.13
N PHE A 195 -5.57 23.43 2.10
CA PHE A 195 -4.43 23.29 2.99
C PHE A 195 -3.15 23.76 2.28
N TYR A 196 -2.47 24.75 2.85
CA TYR A 196 -1.21 25.26 2.33
C TYR A 196 -0.04 24.55 3.00
N THR A 197 0.79 23.88 2.20
CA THR A 197 1.94 23.14 2.74
C THR A 197 3.03 24.12 3.23
N GLY A 198 3.86 23.70 4.19
CA GLY A 198 4.98 24.51 4.68
C GLY A 198 4.63 25.50 5.80
N GLN A 199 3.37 25.58 6.24
CA GLN A 199 3.01 26.32 7.46
C GLN A 199 3.66 25.69 8.70
N ARG A 200 4.22 26.52 9.57
CA ARG A 200 4.88 26.06 10.81
C ARG A 200 3.85 25.78 11.90
N GLY A 201 4.07 24.69 12.64
CA GLY A 201 3.24 24.37 13.82
C GLY A 201 1.81 23.96 13.47
N VAL A 202 1.60 23.44 12.26
CA VAL A 202 0.31 22.94 11.79
C VAL A 202 0.47 21.46 11.42
N VAL A 203 -0.41 20.62 11.95
CA VAL A 203 -0.56 19.22 11.52
C VAL A 203 -1.49 19.22 10.29
N PRO A 204 -1.19 18.45 9.23
CA PRO A 204 -2.11 18.35 8.10
C PRO A 204 -3.49 17.84 8.54
N PRO A 205 -4.55 18.13 7.77
CA PRO A 205 -5.87 17.56 8.03
C PRO A 205 -5.82 16.03 8.10
N LEU A 206 -6.74 15.44 8.87
CA LEU A 206 -6.82 13.98 9.01
C LEU A 206 -7.08 13.31 7.66
N VAL A 207 -6.67 12.05 7.52
CA VAL A 207 -6.90 11.26 6.29
C VAL A 207 -8.38 11.01 5.95
N THR A 208 -9.26 11.25 6.92
CA THR A 208 -10.73 11.14 6.84
C THR A 208 -11.42 12.47 6.48
N THR A 209 -10.64 13.53 6.32
CA THR A 209 -11.09 14.86 5.89
C THR A 209 -10.73 15.05 4.42
N ASP A 210 -11.67 15.54 3.64
CA ASP A 210 -11.44 15.93 2.25
C ASP A 210 -10.89 17.35 2.19
N PHE A 211 -9.74 17.54 1.55
CA PHE A 211 -9.07 18.83 1.47
C PHE A 211 -8.24 18.93 0.19
N ILE A 212 -8.00 20.17 -0.23
CA ILE A 212 -7.20 20.50 -1.42
C ILE A 212 -5.82 20.93 -0.96
N SER A 213 -4.77 20.34 -1.51
CA SER A 213 -3.39 20.71 -1.17
C SER A 213 -2.87 21.81 -2.09
N ARG A 214 -2.28 22.85 -1.49
CA ARG A 214 -1.56 23.92 -2.20
C ARG A 214 -0.09 23.85 -1.80
N ASP A 215 0.74 23.36 -2.73
CA ASP A 215 2.18 23.20 -2.51
C ASP A 215 2.88 24.57 -2.43
N GLN A 216 3.58 24.84 -1.32
CA GLN A 216 4.41 26.03 -1.10
C GLN A 216 5.86 25.66 -0.74
N GLY A 217 6.40 24.61 -1.38
CA GLY A 217 7.79 24.16 -1.22
C GLY A 217 7.95 22.91 -0.34
N THR A 218 6.89 22.50 0.35
CA THR A 218 6.80 21.23 1.08
C THR A 218 5.76 20.34 0.40
N CYS A 219 6.04 19.04 0.25
CA CYS A 219 5.15 18.12 -0.45
C CYS A 219 3.78 18.02 0.23
N ALA A 220 2.76 17.70 -0.57
CA ALA A 220 1.42 17.44 -0.06
C ALA A 220 1.39 16.21 0.87
N PRO A 221 0.53 16.21 1.90
CA PRO A 221 0.39 15.10 2.85
C PRO A 221 -0.25 13.84 2.23
N CYS A 222 -0.71 13.88 0.98
CA CYS A 222 -1.07 12.65 0.26
C CYS A 222 0.17 11.82 -0.10
N PHE A 223 1.34 12.46 -0.30
CA PHE A 223 2.58 11.77 -0.64
C PHE A 223 3.40 11.34 0.57
N ILE A 224 3.49 12.20 1.60
CA ILE A 224 4.25 11.90 2.82
C ILE A 224 3.47 12.39 4.04
N ARG A 225 3.21 11.49 4.98
CA ARG A 225 2.75 11.84 6.34
C ARG A 225 3.80 11.46 7.37
N SER A 226 4.01 12.33 8.35
CA SER A 226 4.94 12.13 9.45
C SER A 226 4.19 11.82 10.74
N SER A 227 4.72 10.95 11.60
CA SER A 227 4.19 10.81 12.96
C SER A 227 4.36 12.09 13.80
N LEU A 228 5.39 12.89 13.49
CA LEU A 228 5.76 14.12 14.22
C LEU A 228 5.94 15.29 13.24
N TYR A 229 5.19 16.38 13.43
CA TYR A 229 5.42 17.67 12.74
C TYR A 229 6.18 18.68 13.61
N SER A 230 6.82 18.17 14.67
CA SER A 230 7.83 18.86 15.48
C SER A 230 8.78 17.82 16.04
N VAL A 231 10.02 17.81 15.54
CA VAL A 231 10.98 16.74 15.81
C VAL A 231 11.73 17.02 17.11
N PRO A 232 11.73 16.10 18.09
CA PRO A 232 12.60 16.16 19.25
C PRO A 232 14.05 16.46 18.89
N ASN A 233 14.70 17.37 19.61
CA ASN A 233 16.09 17.74 19.32
C ASN A 233 17.12 16.65 19.68
N SER A 234 16.71 15.59 20.39
CA SER A 234 17.60 14.53 20.89
C SER A 234 16.91 13.18 20.96
N SER A 235 17.71 12.11 20.90
CA SER A 235 17.22 10.74 21.05
C SER A 235 16.56 10.50 22.41
N ASP A 236 17.08 11.09 23.48
CA ASP A 236 16.55 10.89 24.83
C ASP A 236 15.17 11.55 25.00
N LEU A 237 14.96 12.72 24.40
CA LEU A 237 13.64 13.35 24.39
C LEU A 237 12.64 12.49 23.59
N LEU A 238 13.05 11.97 22.42
CA LEU A 238 12.21 11.08 21.61
C LEU A 238 11.84 9.80 22.39
N LYS A 239 12.80 9.17 23.06
CA LYS A 239 12.57 8.00 23.94
C LYS A 239 11.64 8.33 25.11
N THR A 240 11.80 9.52 25.69
CA THR A 240 10.95 9.99 26.81
C THR A 240 9.51 10.15 26.36
N VAL A 241 9.27 10.70 25.18
CA VAL A 241 7.92 10.86 24.60
C VAL A 241 7.28 9.50 24.27
N GLY A 242 8.08 8.53 23.82
CA GLY A 242 7.60 7.18 23.48
C GLY A 242 6.96 7.06 22.09
N ILE A 243 7.00 8.13 21.29
CA ILE A 243 6.47 8.17 19.92
C ILE A 243 7.67 8.18 18.95
N PRO A 244 7.83 7.16 18.10
CA PRO A 244 8.92 7.13 17.12
C PRO A 244 8.70 8.17 16.03
N PHE A 245 9.80 8.67 15.48
CA PHE A 245 9.76 9.50 14.29
C PHE A 245 9.67 8.61 13.05
N SER A 246 8.52 8.60 12.38
CA SER A 246 8.27 7.78 11.20
C SER A 246 7.63 8.59 10.08
N LEU A 247 7.87 8.16 8.84
CA LEU A 247 7.28 8.71 7.64
C LEU A 247 6.55 7.60 6.89
N THR A 248 5.28 7.80 6.57
CA THR A 248 4.55 6.95 5.62
C THR A 248 4.55 7.63 4.26
N ILE A 249 5.12 6.97 3.26
CA ILE A 249 5.45 7.53 1.96
C ILE A 249 4.67 6.78 0.89
N SER A 250 3.81 7.49 0.16
CA SER A 250 3.03 7.01 -0.98
C SER A 250 3.43 7.83 -2.22
N PRO A 251 4.54 7.51 -2.92
CA PRO A 251 5.16 8.43 -3.88
C PRO A 251 4.27 8.77 -5.08
N PHE A 252 3.32 7.89 -5.41
CA PHE A 252 2.40 8.09 -6.53
C PHE A 252 0.93 8.12 -6.08
N ALA A 253 0.68 8.53 -4.83
CA ALA A 253 -0.67 8.70 -4.32
C ALA A 253 -1.54 9.53 -5.28
N VAL A 254 -2.80 9.11 -5.43
CA VAL A 254 -3.80 9.87 -6.19
C VAL A 254 -4.05 11.19 -5.47
N GLN A 255 -3.87 12.29 -6.18
CA GLN A 255 -4.11 13.63 -5.67
C GLN A 255 -5.60 14.00 -5.77
N HIS A 256 -6.03 15.00 -5.00
CA HIS A 256 -7.36 15.56 -5.19
C HIS A 256 -7.46 16.15 -6.61
N THR A 257 -8.63 16.11 -7.25
CA THR A 257 -8.79 16.54 -8.65
C THR A 257 -8.50 18.03 -8.87
N GLU A 258 -8.59 18.82 -7.80
CA GLU A 258 -8.25 20.26 -7.80
C GLU A 258 -6.80 20.54 -7.37
N ASP A 259 -6.04 19.53 -6.98
CA ASP A 259 -4.61 19.69 -6.69
C ASP A 259 -3.85 19.99 -7.98
N MET A 260 -2.72 20.68 -7.83
CA MET A 260 -1.79 20.83 -8.94
C MET A 260 -1.12 19.48 -9.24
N ASN A 261 -1.22 19.03 -10.49
CA ASN A 261 -0.51 17.85 -10.95
C ASN A 261 1.01 18.02 -10.78
N VAL A 262 1.70 16.93 -10.44
CA VAL A 262 3.17 16.91 -10.38
C VAL A 262 3.76 17.28 -11.74
N VAL A 263 4.61 18.31 -11.77
CA VAL A 263 5.22 18.83 -13.00
C VAL A 263 6.54 18.15 -13.30
N ILE A 264 6.77 17.83 -14.57
CA ILE A 264 8.03 17.29 -15.08
C ILE A 264 8.94 18.45 -15.49
N SER A 265 10.13 18.51 -14.92
CA SER A 265 11.20 19.46 -15.26
C SER A 265 12.29 18.75 -16.07
N ASP A 266 12.59 19.28 -17.25
CA ASP A 266 13.73 18.84 -18.05
C ASP A 266 14.90 19.81 -17.84
N MET A 267 15.98 19.30 -17.26
CA MET A 267 17.20 20.06 -17.03
C MET A 267 18.18 19.96 -18.20
N GLY A 268 17.83 19.27 -19.30
CA GLY A 268 18.67 19.14 -20.47
C GLY A 268 19.80 18.11 -20.30
N PRO A 269 20.83 18.14 -21.18
CA PRO A 269 21.85 17.09 -21.26
C PRO A 269 22.69 16.91 -20.00
N GLN A 270 22.86 17.94 -19.16
CA GLN A 270 23.59 17.81 -17.89
C GLN A 270 22.84 16.97 -16.84
N GLY A 271 21.54 16.73 -17.06
CA GLY A 271 20.70 15.99 -16.14
C GLY A 271 20.41 16.74 -14.82
N PRO A 272 19.85 16.02 -13.84
CA PRO A 272 19.47 16.58 -12.54
C PRO A 272 20.62 17.24 -11.77
N VAL A 273 20.45 18.51 -11.38
CA VAL A 273 21.42 19.21 -10.51
C VAL A 273 21.38 18.63 -9.10
N ARG A 274 22.55 18.31 -8.53
CA ARG A 274 22.69 17.66 -7.23
C ARG A 274 23.78 18.29 -6.38
N CYS A 275 23.63 18.20 -5.06
CA CYS A 275 24.72 18.50 -4.14
C CYS A 275 25.91 17.57 -4.38
N VAL A 276 27.12 18.12 -4.52
CA VAL A 276 28.32 17.31 -4.80
C VAL A 276 28.66 16.31 -3.69
N ARG A 277 28.26 16.62 -2.44
CA ARG A 277 28.56 15.81 -1.24
C ARG A 277 27.50 14.74 -0.96
N CYS A 278 26.29 15.13 -0.55
CA CYS A 278 25.25 14.16 -0.14
C CYS A 278 24.37 13.66 -1.31
N LYS A 279 24.60 14.19 -2.52
CA LYS A 279 23.85 13.82 -3.73
C LYS A 279 22.34 14.06 -3.65
N ALA A 280 21.89 14.95 -2.75
CA ALA A 280 20.53 15.47 -2.74
C ALA A 280 20.25 16.23 -4.05
N TYR A 281 19.05 16.06 -4.60
CA TYR A 281 18.58 16.79 -5.77
C TYR A 281 18.26 18.23 -5.40
N MET A 282 18.42 19.15 -6.36
CA MET A 282 17.96 20.53 -6.25
C MET A 282 16.53 20.57 -5.74
N ASN A 283 16.24 21.43 -4.76
CA ASN A 283 14.94 21.56 -4.10
C ASN A 283 14.74 22.99 -3.57
N PRO A 284 13.52 23.38 -3.14
CA PRO A 284 13.21 24.74 -2.68
C PRO A 284 13.99 25.23 -1.45
N PHE A 285 14.63 24.32 -0.71
CA PHE A 285 15.37 24.63 0.51
C PHE A 285 16.87 24.87 0.26
N MET A 286 17.33 24.78 -0.99
CA MET A 286 18.71 25.09 -1.37
C MET A 286 18.99 26.58 -1.22
N ASN A 287 19.99 26.93 -0.40
CA ASN A 287 20.32 28.33 -0.13
C ASN A 287 21.37 28.84 -1.12
N PHE A 288 21.01 29.72 -2.05
CA PHE A 288 21.93 30.28 -3.03
C PHE A 288 22.72 31.47 -2.46
N ILE A 289 24.01 31.52 -2.76
CA ILE A 289 24.96 32.53 -2.26
C ILE A 289 25.85 33.06 -3.40
N ASP A 290 26.67 34.08 -3.11
CA ASP A 290 27.61 34.70 -4.06
C ASP A 290 26.95 35.15 -5.37
N GLY A 291 25.79 35.80 -5.25
CA GLY A 291 25.02 36.27 -6.40
C GLY A 291 24.45 35.15 -7.26
N GLY A 292 24.31 33.93 -6.72
CA GLY A 292 23.71 32.76 -7.39
C GLY A 292 24.74 31.79 -7.95
N ARG A 293 26.04 32.03 -7.75
CA ARG A 293 27.13 31.19 -8.28
C ARG A 293 27.36 29.91 -7.50
N ARG A 294 26.91 29.85 -6.25
CA ARG A 294 27.02 28.68 -5.39
C ARG A 294 25.70 28.47 -4.65
N PHE A 295 25.44 27.23 -4.25
CA PHE A 295 24.37 26.92 -3.30
C PHE A 295 24.89 26.07 -2.15
N GLN A 296 24.31 26.30 -0.97
CA GLN A 296 24.50 25.50 0.22
C GLN A 296 23.35 24.51 0.34
N CYS A 297 23.68 23.22 0.45
CA CYS A 297 22.70 22.16 0.57
C CYS A 297 22.15 22.07 2.00
N PRO A 298 20.82 22.11 2.23
CA PRO A 298 20.22 22.08 3.57
C PRO A 298 20.35 20.72 4.26
N LEU A 299 20.57 19.64 3.49
CA LEU A 299 20.70 18.31 4.09
C LEU A 299 22.08 18.11 4.74
N CYS A 300 23.15 18.56 4.09
CA CYS A 300 24.50 18.34 4.63
C CYS A 300 25.23 19.62 5.04
N ASN A 301 24.78 20.81 4.61
CA ASN A 301 25.48 22.10 4.64
C ASN A 301 26.64 22.24 3.64
N GLY A 302 26.61 21.46 2.56
CA GLY A 302 27.72 21.39 1.58
C GLY A 302 27.58 22.46 0.52
N LEU A 303 28.67 23.14 0.19
CA LEU A 303 28.69 24.13 -0.90
C LEU A 303 28.91 23.44 -2.24
N THR A 304 28.13 23.84 -3.24
CA THR A 304 28.22 23.34 -4.62
C THR A 304 28.24 24.53 -5.58
N GLU A 305 29.15 24.51 -6.55
CA GLU A 305 29.18 25.51 -7.63
C GLU A 305 28.03 25.27 -8.61
N VAL A 306 27.41 26.35 -9.06
CA VAL A 306 26.31 26.31 -10.02
C VAL A 306 26.90 26.29 -11.43
N ALA A 307 26.53 25.26 -12.20
CA ALA A 307 26.90 25.15 -13.61
C ALA A 307 26.39 26.35 -14.41
N ALA A 308 27.13 26.73 -15.46
CA ALA A 308 26.83 27.93 -16.26
C ALA A 308 25.43 27.86 -16.90
N GLU A 309 25.01 26.67 -17.32
CA GLU A 309 23.73 26.38 -17.95
C GLU A 309 22.55 26.48 -16.96
N TYR A 310 22.80 26.35 -15.66
CA TYR A 310 21.79 26.41 -14.61
C TYR A 310 21.84 27.73 -13.81
N PHE A 311 22.80 28.61 -14.09
CA PHE A 311 23.02 29.85 -13.36
C PHE A 311 21.88 30.87 -13.56
N ALA A 312 21.48 31.52 -12.48
CA ALA A 312 20.65 32.73 -12.51
C ALA A 312 21.04 33.65 -11.35
N HIS A 313 20.82 34.95 -11.54
CA HIS A 313 21.10 35.96 -10.52
C HIS A 313 20.13 35.86 -9.33
N LEU A 314 20.60 36.31 -8.17
CA LEU A 314 19.73 36.54 -7.01
C LEU A 314 19.06 37.91 -7.10
N ASP A 315 17.84 37.98 -6.58
CA ASP A 315 17.12 39.21 -6.33
C ASP A 315 17.55 39.86 -5.00
N HIS A 316 16.91 40.97 -4.65
CA HIS A 316 17.16 41.72 -3.43
C HIS A 316 16.79 40.97 -2.14
N THR A 317 16.05 39.86 -2.23
CA THR A 317 15.70 38.98 -1.11
C THR A 317 16.63 37.77 -0.96
N GLY A 318 17.63 37.64 -1.85
CA GLY A 318 18.53 36.50 -1.88
C GLY A 318 17.94 35.25 -2.54
N ARG A 319 16.75 35.36 -3.17
CA ARG A 319 16.17 34.27 -3.97
C ARG A 319 16.58 34.42 -5.42
N ARG A 320 16.64 33.33 -6.17
CA ARG A 320 16.90 33.40 -7.61
C ARG A 320 15.73 34.06 -8.35
N VAL A 321 16.05 34.87 -9.36
CA VAL A 321 15.06 35.58 -10.19
C VAL A 321 14.12 34.63 -10.96
N ASP A 322 14.56 33.40 -11.24
CA ASP A 322 13.82 32.38 -11.98
C ASP A 322 13.13 31.35 -11.07
N ALA A 323 13.20 31.50 -9.74
CA ALA A 323 12.69 30.49 -8.79
C ALA A 323 11.20 30.17 -8.99
N GLY A 324 10.38 31.16 -9.35
CA GLY A 324 8.95 30.96 -9.61
C GLY A 324 8.63 30.25 -10.94
N GLN A 325 9.60 30.11 -11.83
CA GLN A 325 9.42 29.48 -13.16
C GLN A 325 9.90 28.02 -13.17
N ARG A 326 10.56 27.58 -12.10
CA ARG A 326 11.21 26.27 -12.01
C ARG A 326 10.59 25.45 -10.88
N PRO A 327 9.90 24.34 -11.18
CA PRO A 327 9.19 23.57 -10.15
C PRO A 327 10.14 23.05 -9.07
N GLU A 328 11.38 22.68 -9.41
CA GLU A 328 12.38 22.22 -8.43
C GLU A 328 12.87 23.30 -7.45
N LEU A 329 12.58 24.57 -7.70
CA LEU A 329 12.96 25.70 -6.85
C LEU A 329 11.78 26.25 -6.02
N CYS A 330 10.54 25.86 -6.32
CA CYS A 330 9.36 26.41 -5.66
C CYS A 330 8.32 25.37 -5.17
N LEU A 331 8.36 24.13 -5.67
CA LEU A 331 7.42 23.07 -5.29
C LEU A 331 8.11 22.01 -4.42
N GLY A 332 7.38 21.48 -3.46
CA GLY A 332 7.80 20.35 -2.64
C GLY A 332 7.77 19.04 -3.41
N SER A 333 6.88 18.90 -4.40
CA SER A 333 6.81 17.71 -5.28
C SER A 333 6.96 18.05 -6.76
N TYR A 334 7.86 17.33 -7.45
CA TYR A 334 8.11 17.50 -8.90
C TYR A 334 8.79 16.24 -9.46
N GLU A 335 8.82 16.14 -10.78
CA GLU A 335 9.57 15.12 -11.51
C GLU A 335 10.74 15.73 -12.28
N LEU A 336 11.82 14.97 -12.44
CA LEU A 336 12.96 15.32 -13.28
C LEU A 336 13.14 14.27 -14.38
N LEU A 337 13.39 14.69 -15.61
CA LEU A 337 13.86 13.76 -16.65
C LEU A 337 15.29 13.30 -16.30
N ALA A 338 15.48 11.98 -16.30
CA ALA A 338 16.77 11.38 -16.01
C ALA A 338 17.52 11.09 -17.32
N THR A 339 18.82 11.36 -17.31
CA THR A 339 19.75 11.08 -18.42
C THR A 339 20.11 9.60 -18.48
N ALA A 340 20.76 9.17 -19.57
CA ALA A 340 21.15 7.77 -19.78
C ALA A 340 22.05 7.20 -18.65
N GLU A 341 22.80 8.06 -17.95
CA GLU A 341 23.65 7.66 -16.81
C GLU A 341 22.86 7.09 -15.62
N TYR A 342 21.55 7.36 -15.56
CA TYR A 342 20.63 6.81 -14.56
C TYR A 342 20.00 5.49 -15.01
N CYS A 343 20.42 4.95 -16.15
CA CYS A 343 19.87 3.74 -16.74
C CYS A 343 20.89 2.59 -16.72
N LYS A 344 20.39 1.36 -16.65
CA LYS A 344 21.24 0.16 -16.75
C LYS A 344 22.00 0.20 -18.08
N ASN A 345 23.30 -0.10 -18.04
CA ASN A 345 24.20 -0.10 -19.21
C ASN A 345 24.24 1.22 -20.00
N ASN A 346 23.87 2.35 -19.39
CA ASN A 346 23.82 3.67 -20.04
C ASN A 346 22.89 3.70 -21.28
N GLN A 347 21.84 2.88 -21.29
CA GLN A 347 20.85 2.78 -22.36
C GLN A 347 19.46 3.13 -21.83
N LEU A 348 18.72 3.98 -22.55
CA LEU A 348 17.36 4.32 -22.18
C LEU A 348 16.46 3.06 -22.19
N PRO A 349 15.56 2.93 -21.20
CA PRO A 349 14.74 1.75 -21.07
C PRO A 349 13.70 1.65 -22.21
N LEU A 350 13.31 0.43 -22.54
CA LEU A 350 12.15 0.18 -23.39
C LEU A 350 10.85 0.31 -22.58
N PRO A 351 9.71 0.58 -23.23
CA PRO A 351 8.40 0.50 -22.57
C PRO A 351 8.19 -0.87 -21.91
N PRO A 352 7.49 -0.93 -20.77
CA PRO A 352 7.29 -2.17 -20.04
C PRO A 352 6.37 -3.14 -20.80
N ALA A 353 6.35 -4.39 -20.34
CA ALA A 353 5.43 -5.42 -20.82
C ALA A 353 4.61 -6.02 -19.67
N ILE A 354 3.41 -6.49 -19.98
CA ILE A 354 2.50 -7.16 -19.05
C ILE A 354 2.26 -8.58 -19.54
N ILE A 355 2.52 -9.58 -18.69
CA ILE A 355 2.34 -10.99 -19.04
C ILE A 355 1.27 -11.58 -18.13
N PHE A 356 0.27 -12.22 -18.73
CA PHE A 356 -0.78 -12.94 -18.02
C PHE A 356 -0.41 -14.41 -17.92
N LEU A 357 -0.31 -14.92 -16.70
CA LEU A 357 -0.04 -16.32 -16.36
C LEU A 357 -1.34 -16.93 -15.84
N LEU A 358 -1.94 -17.83 -16.62
CA LEU A 358 -3.24 -18.43 -16.31
C LEU A 358 -3.12 -19.91 -15.98
N ASP A 359 -3.46 -20.27 -14.74
CA ASP A 359 -3.62 -21.65 -14.30
C ASP A 359 -4.79 -22.30 -15.06
N VAL A 360 -4.50 -23.36 -15.81
CA VAL A 360 -5.48 -24.18 -16.55
C VAL A 360 -5.62 -25.58 -15.95
N SER A 361 -5.32 -25.74 -14.65
CA SER A 361 -5.67 -26.94 -13.90
C SER A 361 -7.19 -27.16 -13.85
N GLN A 362 -7.60 -28.39 -13.56
CA GLN A 362 -9.01 -28.77 -13.50
C GLN A 362 -9.83 -27.90 -12.52
N SER A 363 -9.22 -27.44 -11.43
CA SER A 363 -9.90 -26.58 -10.45
C SER A 363 -10.22 -25.20 -11.02
N ALA A 364 -9.27 -24.60 -11.74
CA ALA A 364 -9.46 -23.30 -12.39
C ALA A 364 -10.47 -23.38 -13.55
N ILE A 365 -10.48 -24.49 -14.29
CA ILE A 365 -11.46 -24.71 -15.36
C ILE A 365 -12.87 -24.87 -14.78
N ARG A 366 -13.03 -25.75 -13.76
CA ARG A 366 -14.35 -26.06 -13.17
C ARG A 366 -15.01 -24.88 -12.47
N SER A 367 -14.23 -23.94 -11.93
CA SER A 367 -14.78 -22.72 -11.32
C SER A 367 -15.29 -21.70 -12.34
N GLY A 368 -15.04 -21.92 -13.64
CA GLY A 368 -15.36 -21.00 -14.73
C GLY A 368 -14.34 -19.87 -14.90
N LEU A 369 -13.24 -19.86 -14.14
CA LEU A 369 -12.25 -18.78 -14.12
C LEU A 369 -11.58 -18.57 -15.48
N VAL A 370 -11.14 -19.65 -16.13
CA VAL A 370 -10.46 -19.61 -17.44
C VAL A 370 -11.38 -19.01 -18.52
N GLN A 371 -12.63 -19.48 -18.57
CA GLN A 371 -13.62 -18.99 -19.53
C GLN A 371 -13.97 -17.53 -19.27
N LEU A 372 -14.17 -17.14 -18.01
CA LEU A 372 -14.46 -15.78 -17.61
C LEU A 372 -13.33 -14.83 -18.03
N PHE A 373 -12.07 -15.17 -17.72
CA PHE A 373 -10.91 -14.35 -18.07
C PHE A 373 -10.83 -14.14 -19.58
N CYS A 374 -10.87 -15.22 -20.37
CA CYS A 374 -10.73 -15.14 -21.82
C CYS A 374 -11.87 -14.34 -22.48
N SER A 375 -13.12 -14.57 -22.05
CA SER A 375 -14.29 -13.90 -22.63
C SER A 375 -14.41 -12.42 -22.26
N GLN A 376 -13.92 -12.01 -21.08
CA GLN A 376 -14.03 -10.63 -20.61
C GLN A 376 -12.79 -9.78 -20.92
N PHE A 377 -11.69 -10.37 -21.40
CA PHE A 377 -10.42 -9.67 -21.52
C PHE A 377 -10.49 -8.47 -22.48
N VAL A 378 -10.96 -8.67 -23.70
CA VAL A 378 -10.96 -7.62 -24.72
C VAL A 378 -11.91 -6.48 -24.36
N GLU A 379 -13.10 -6.80 -23.85
CA GLU A 379 -14.14 -5.81 -23.55
C GLU A 379 -13.89 -5.07 -22.24
N ARG A 380 -13.33 -5.75 -21.22
CA ARG A 380 -13.24 -5.22 -19.87
C ARG A 380 -11.82 -4.99 -19.40
N ILE A 381 -10.85 -5.84 -19.74
CA ILE A 381 -9.49 -5.76 -19.19
C ILE A 381 -8.61 -4.85 -20.06
N LEU A 382 -8.55 -5.12 -21.37
CA LEU A 382 -7.71 -4.41 -22.34
C LEU A 382 -7.90 -2.88 -22.36
N PRO A 383 -9.12 -2.31 -22.23
CA PRO A 383 -9.31 -0.86 -22.22
C PRO A 383 -8.68 -0.15 -21.02
N ASN A 384 -8.39 -0.89 -19.93
CA ASN A 384 -7.85 -0.35 -18.68
C ASN A 384 -6.32 -0.40 -18.62
N LEU A 385 -5.63 -0.70 -19.73
CA LEU A 385 -4.18 -0.60 -19.78
C LEU A 385 -3.72 0.82 -19.42
N PRO A 386 -2.69 0.97 -18.57
CA PRO A 386 -2.27 2.27 -18.08
C PRO A 386 -1.74 3.12 -19.24
N ARG A 387 -2.02 4.42 -19.17
CA ARG A 387 -1.63 5.45 -20.15
C ARG A 387 -1.02 6.64 -19.41
N GLU A 388 -0.07 7.34 -20.05
CA GLU A 388 0.51 8.54 -19.43
C GLU A 388 -0.60 9.57 -19.22
N ASN A 389 -0.57 10.30 -18.10
CA ASN A 389 -1.62 11.26 -17.72
C ASN A 389 -1.89 12.33 -18.80
N PHE A 390 -0.93 12.60 -19.67
CA PHE A 390 -1.01 13.60 -20.75
C PHE A 390 -1.11 12.97 -22.15
N ALA A 391 -1.23 11.64 -22.26
CA ALA A 391 -1.37 10.97 -23.56
C ALA A 391 -2.78 11.22 -24.11
N SER A 392 -2.87 11.54 -25.40
CA SER A 392 -4.16 11.56 -26.09
C SER A 392 -4.75 10.13 -26.14
N PRO A 393 -6.09 9.98 -26.11
CA PRO A 393 -6.75 8.69 -26.27
C PRO A 393 -6.33 7.94 -27.54
N ASP A 394 -6.04 8.68 -28.62
CA ASP A 394 -5.65 8.16 -29.93
C ASP A 394 -4.20 7.68 -30.00
N MET A 395 -3.37 8.00 -29.00
CA MET A 395 -1.99 7.53 -28.95
C MET A 395 -1.96 6.02 -28.74
N VAL A 396 -1.21 5.31 -29.58
CA VAL A 396 -1.00 3.86 -29.45
C VAL A 396 -0.32 3.57 -28.12
N ASN A 397 -0.89 2.65 -27.33
CA ASN A 397 -0.32 2.28 -26.05
C ASN A 397 1.03 1.52 -26.29
N PRO A 398 2.15 2.00 -25.73
CA PRO A 398 3.47 1.42 -25.99
C PRO A 398 3.72 0.10 -25.25
N ILE A 399 2.87 -0.26 -24.29
CA ILE A 399 2.97 -1.50 -23.51
C ILE A 399 2.77 -2.71 -24.43
N ARG A 400 3.53 -3.79 -24.16
CA ARG A 400 3.36 -5.08 -24.83
C ARG A 400 2.68 -6.09 -23.92
N LEU A 401 1.90 -6.98 -24.49
CA LEU A 401 1.20 -8.04 -23.77
C LEU A 401 1.77 -9.42 -24.13
N GLY A 402 1.84 -10.32 -23.15
CA GLY A 402 2.15 -11.72 -23.34
C GLY A 402 1.16 -12.62 -22.61
N PHE A 403 0.95 -13.84 -23.10
CA PHE A 403 0.03 -14.81 -22.52
C PHE A 403 0.73 -16.15 -22.36
N ILE A 404 0.66 -16.71 -21.16
CA ILE A 404 1.16 -18.04 -20.84
C ILE A 404 0.07 -18.76 -20.03
N THR A 405 -0.26 -19.98 -20.41
CA THR A 405 -1.10 -20.86 -19.57
C THR A 405 -0.24 -21.96 -18.98
N TYR A 406 -0.60 -22.46 -17.79
CA TYR A 406 0.18 -23.50 -17.15
C TYR A 406 -0.68 -24.48 -16.35
N ASP A 407 -0.22 -25.72 -16.30
CA ASP A 407 -0.68 -26.75 -15.38
C ASP A 407 0.55 -27.50 -14.83
N HIS A 408 0.79 -28.74 -15.25
CA HIS A 408 2.06 -29.46 -15.07
C HIS A 408 3.11 -29.09 -16.13
N GLN A 409 2.73 -28.39 -17.20
CA GLN A 409 3.61 -27.86 -18.25
C GLN A 409 3.29 -26.39 -18.55
N LEU A 410 4.21 -25.69 -19.23
CA LEU A 410 4.03 -24.29 -19.63
C LEU A 410 3.62 -24.20 -21.11
N HIS A 411 2.71 -23.29 -21.43
CA HIS A 411 2.21 -23.08 -22.79
C HIS A 411 2.32 -21.60 -23.18
N PHE A 412 3.21 -21.29 -24.11
CA PHE A 412 3.45 -19.94 -24.62
C PHE A 412 2.62 -19.68 -25.87
N TYR A 413 1.92 -18.56 -25.93
CA TYR A 413 1.16 -18.15 -27.11
C TYR A 413 1.91 -17.06 -27.88
N THR A 414 2.12 -17.29 -29.18
CA THR A 414 2.92 -16.42 -30.03
C THR A 414 2.21 -16.16 -31.35
N VAL A 415 2.49 -15.01 -31.96
CA VAL A 415 1.91 -14.60 -33.23
C VAL A 415 3.03 -14.22 -34.18
N PRO A 416 3.34 -15.07 -35.18
CA PRO A 416 4.36 -14.75 -36.18
C PRO A 416 3.96 -13.49 -36.97
N ARG A 417 4.95 -12.65 -37.28
CA ARG A 417 4.76 -11.59 -38.27
C ARG A 417 4.87 -12.21 -39.65
N GLU A 418 3.89 -12.00 -40.51
CA GLU A 418 4.03 -12.38 -41.91
C GLU A 418 5.06 -11.44 -42.54
N SER A 419 6.22 -12.00 -42.91
CA SER A 419 7.25 -11.25 -43.63
C SER A 419 6.68 -10.74 -44.95
N SER A 420 6.89 -9.45 -45.25
CA SER A 420 6.59 -8.78 -46.53
C SER A 420 7.48 -9.27 -47.69
N SER A 421 7.61 -10.59 -47.86
CA SER A 421 8.41 -11.22 -48.91
C SER A 421 7.61 -11.57 -50.17
N SER A 422 6.30 -11.27 -50.22
CA SER A 422 5.42 -11.54 -51.37
C SER A 422 4.72 -10.31 -51.98
N ILE A 423 5.05 -9.08 -51.55
CA ILE A 423 4.59 -7.87 -52.24
C ILE A 423 5.69 -7.44 -53.22
N GLN A 424 5.56 -7.86 -54.48
CA GLN A 424 6.30 -7.23 -55.57
C GLN A 424 5.98 -5.74 -55.57
N GLN A 425 7.04 -4.93 -55.54
CA GLN A 425 7.02 -3.48 -55.64
C GLN A 425 6.21 -3.04 -56.86
N THR A 426 5.03 -2.47 -56.62
CA THR A 426 4.45 -1.47 -57.52
C THR A 426 4.16 -0.21 -56.72
N SER A 427 4.71 0.87 -57.24
CA SER A 427 4.87 2.22 -56.72
C SER A 427 3.59 2.92 -56.24
N GLU A 428 3.79 3.71 -55.17
CA GLU A 428 3.22 5.05 -54.94
C GLU A 428 1.71 5.18 -54.71
N SER A 429 1.29 4.94 -53.47
CA SER A 429 0.33 5.81 -52.75
C SER A 429 0.53 5.67 -51.23
N THR A 430 0.94 6.75 -50.59
CA THR A 430 1.22 6.84 -49.15
C THR A 430 -0.06 6.91 -48.34
N ASP A 431 -0.76 5.78 -48.20
CA ASP A 431 -1.87 5.65 -47.24
C ASP A 431 -1.42 4.89 -45.99
N GLN A 432 -1.62 5.54 -44.84
CA GLN A 432 -1.27 5.12 -43.49
C GLN A 432 -2.16 3.98 -42.95
N ASN A 433 -2.14 2.80 -43.57
CA ASN A 433 -2.79 1.59 -43.01
C ASN A 433 -1.90 0.36 -43.17
N THR A 434 -0.86 0.27 -42.32
CA THR A 434 0.02 -0.92 -42.21
C THR A 434 -0.38 -1.78 -41.00
N TYR A 435 -1.67 -2.07 -40.85
CA TYR A 435 -2.21 -2.99 -39.85
C TYR A 435 -2.91 -4.14 -40.57
N ASN A 436 -2.16 -5.10 -41.13
CA ASN A 436 -2.66 -6.43 -41.49
C ASN A 436 -1.51 -7.27 -42.10
N SER A 437 -0.82 -8.04 -41.25
CA SER A 437 -0.12 -9.28 -41.65
C SER A 437 0.38 -10.01 -40.39
N TYR A 438 -0.54 -10.32 -39.47
CA TYR A 438 -0.25 -11.22 -38.35
C TYR A 438 -0.73 -12.62 -38.72
N GLY A 439 0.16 -13.60 -38.60
CA GLY A 439 -0.19 -14.99 -38.87
C GLY A 439 -1.12 -15.57 -37.81
N LYS A 440 -1.55 -16.82 -38.02
CA LYS A 440 -2.36 -17.55 -37.03
C LYS A 440 -1.56 -17.73 -35.72
N PRO A 441 -2.17 -17.54 -34.53
CA PRO A 441 -1.51 -17.81 -33.27
C PRO A 441 -1.00 -19.24 -33.16
N GLN A 442 0.15 -19.40 -32.51
CA GLN A 442 0.81 -20.68 -32.27
C GLN A 442 1.07 -20.87 -30.77
N MET A 443 0.85 -22.10 -30.30
CA MET A 443 1.14 -22.51 -28.92
C MET A 443 2.42 -23.34 -28.89
N TYR A 444 3.39 -22.93 -28.07
CA TYR A 444 4.63 -23.66 -27.80
C TYR A 444 4.58 -24.25 -26.40
N ILE A 445 4.79 -25.56 -26.28
CA ILE A 445 4.75 -26.28 -25.01
C ILE A 445 6.17 -26.46 -24.49
N VAL A 446 6.42 -26.04 -23.25
CA VAL A 446 7.66 -26.28 -22.53
C VAL A 446 7.36 -27.26 -21.40
N ALA A 447 7.78 -28.51 -21.60
CA ALA A 447 7.58 -29.61 -20.65
C ALA A 447 8.73 -29.76 -19.63
N ASP A 448 9.89 -29.17 -19.91
CA ASP A 448 11.00 -29.11 -18.96
C ASP A 448 10.75 -27.97 -17.96
N ILE A 449 10.34 -28.36 -16.76
CA ILE A 449 9.96 -27.46 -15.65
C ILE A 449 11.08 -27.32 -14.61
N GLU A 450 12.17 -28.08 -14.75
CA GLU A 450 13.36 -27.94 -13.91
C GLU A 450 14.29 -26.85 -14.45
N ASP A 451 14.44 -26.76 -15.78
CA ASP A 451 15.21 -25.72 -16.48
C ASP A 451 14.33 -24.92 -17.46
N VAL A 452 13.60 -23.96 -16.91
CA VAL A 452 12.63 -23.16 -17.66
C VAL A 452 13.33 -22.23 -18.65
N PHE A 453 12.90 -22.28 -19.93
CA PHE A 453 13.36 -21.38 -20.98
C PHE A 453 12.20 -20.75 -21.77
N VAL A 454 12.49 -19.65 -22.46
CA VAL A 454 11.53 -18.94 -23.33
C VAL A 454 11.70 -19.45 -24.76
N PRO A 455 10.67 -20.05 -25.39
CA PRO A 455 10.81 -20.72 -26.69
C PRO A 455 11.08 -19.74 -27.85
N THR A 456 10.50 -18.53 -27.80
CA THR A 456 10.79 -17.44 -28.73
C THR A 456 10.46 -16.09 -28.08
N VAL A 457 11.30 -15.08 -28.32
CA VAL A 457 11.01 -13.69 -27.96
C VAL A 457 10.17 -13.01 -29.04
N GLU A 458 10.40 -13.37 -30.30
CA GLU A 458 9.67 -12.82 -31.43
C GLU A 458 8.24 -13.38 -31.46
N GLY A 459 7.26 -12.49 -31.60
CA GLY A 459 5.84 -12.84 -31.65
C GLY A 459 5.20 -13.15 -30.29
N PHE A 460 5.97 -13.25 -29.19
CA PHE A 460 5.42 -13.47 -27.84
C PHE A 460 4.85 -12.18 -27.23
N LEU A 461 5.67 -11.12 -27.16
CA LEU A 461 5.24 -9.81 -26.63
C LEU A 461 4.58 -8.97 -27.73
N ILE A 462 3.26 -9.03 -27.81
CA ILE A 462 2.43 -8.42 -28.87
C ILE A 462 1.90 -7.02 -28.49
N PRO A 463 1.56 -6.16 -29.47
CA PRO A 463 0.83 -4.93 -29.18
C PRO A 463 -0.57 -5.22 -28.59
N PRO A 464 -1.19 -4.24 -27.91
CA PRO A 464 -2.52 -4.36 -27.32
C PRO A 464 -3.63 -4.26 -28.39
N ASP A 465 -3.55 -5.11 -29.42
CA ASP A 465 -4.49 -5.16 -30.53
C ASP A 465 -5.66 -6.13 -30.19
N PRO A 466 -6.92 -5.63 -30.13
CA PRO A 466 -8.08 -6.44 -29.79
C PRO A 466 -8.26 -7.70 -30.65
N VAL A 467 -7.96 -7.63 -31.95
CA VAL A 467 -8.19 -8.72 -32.91
C VAL A 467 -7.18 -9.85 -32.68
N ILE A 468 -5.90 -9.49 -32.56
CA ILE A 468 -4.82 -10.45 -32.30
C ILE A 468 -5.05 -11.13 -30.95
N ILE A 469 -5.38 -10.34 -29.92
CA ILE A 469 -5.62 -10.86 -28.57
C ILE A 469 -6.83 -11.78 -28.54
N SER A 470 -7.94 -11.41 -29.20
CA SER A 470 -9.13 -12.29 -29.29
C SER A 470 -8.76 -13.64 -29.88
N SER A 471 -7.96 -13.66 -30.96
CA SER A 471 -7.55 -14.91 -31.61
C SER A 471 -6.72 -15.84 -30.72
N ILE A 472 -5.92 -15.29 -29.80
CA ILE A 472 -5.19 -16.06 -28.78
C ILE A 472 -6.16 -16.57 -27.70
N LEU A 473 -7.00 -15.68 -27.18
CA LEU A 473 -7.88 -15.99 -26.04
C LEU A 473 -9.02 -16.95 -26.42
N GLU A 474 -9.42 -17.02 -27.69
CA GLU A 474 -10.35 -18.05 -28.19
C GLU A 474 -9.70 -19.45 -28.25
N MET A 475 -8.38 -19.52 -28.40
CA MET A 475 -7.64 -20.80 -28.42
C MET A 475 -7.62 -21.48 -27.04
N ILE A 476 -7.57 -20.70 -25.95
CA ILE A 476 -7.38 -21.24 -24.60
C ILE A 476 -8.57 -22.11 -24.17
N PRO A 477 -9.83 -21.63 -24.16
CA PRO A 477 -10.96 -22.47 -23.75
C PRO A 477 -11.21 -23.64 -24.71
N THR A 478 -10.97 -23.47 -26.01
CA THR A 478 -11.14 -24.55 -26.98
C THR A 478 -10.16 -25.69 -26.79
N GLN A 479 -8.97 -25.41 -26.22
CA GLN A 479 -7.99 -26.44 -25.87
C GLN A 479 -8.28 -27.10 -24.51
N PHE A 480 -8.58 -26.30 -23.48
CA PHE A 480 -8.59 -26.78 -22.09
C PHE A 480 -10.00 -27.00 -21.51
N CYS A 481 -11.03 -26.29 -21.98
CA CYS A 481 -12.38 -26.33 -21.40
C CYS A 481 -13.34 -27.32 -22.11
N THR A 482 -12.81 -28.29 -22.86
CA THR A 482 -13.66 -29.30 -23.54
C THR A 482 -14.17 -30.36 -22.57
N GLU A 483 -15.33 -30.99 -22.86
CA GLU A 483 -15.87 -32.09 -22.04
C GLU A 483 -14.85 -33.23 -21.83
N ASN A 484 -14.10 -33.55 -22.89
CA ASN A 484 -13.04 -34.56 -22.81
C ASN A 484 -11.88 -34.11 -21.91
N ALA A 485 -11.55 -32.82 -21.87
CA ALA A 485 -10.50 -32.28 -21.00
C ALA A 485 -10.95 -32.24 -19.53
N LEU A 486 -12.22 -31.91 -19.24
CA LEU A 486 -12.80 -31.90 -17.89
C LEU A 486 -12.84 -33.28 -17.21
N ASN A 487 -12.83 -34.34 -18.01
CA ASN A 487 -12.81 -35.74 -17.58
C ASN A 487 -11.39 -36.34 -17.49
N ARG A 488 -10.34 -35.58 -17.83
CA ARG A 488 -8.95 -36.04 -17.63
C ARG A 488 -8.59 -36.11 -16.16
N GLN A 489 -7.56 -36.92 -15.87
CA GLN A 489 -6.95 -36.93 -14.54
C GLN A 489 -6.49 -35.51 -14.17
N PRO A 490 -6.74 -35.05 -12.93
CA PRO A 490 -6.25 -33.75 -12.47
C PRO A 490 -4.73 -33.66 -12.62
N THR A 491 -4.26 -32.57 -13.23
CA THR A 491 -2.84 -32.22 -13.29
C THR A 491 -2.52 -31.27 -12.13
N ASP A 492 -1.39 -31.51 -11.48
CA ASP A 492 -0.91 -30.65 -10.41
C ASP A 492 -0.20 -29.43 -11.00
N SER A 493 -0.53 -28.24 -10.51
CA SER A 493 -0.03 -26.98 -11.05
C SER A 493 1.39 -26.65 -10.57
N VAL A 494 2.21 -26.07 -11.46
CA VAL A 494 3.63 -25.70 -11.21
C VAL A 494 3.86 -24.19 -11.20
N LEU A 495 3.47 -23.53 -10.10
CA LEU A 495 3.52 -22.06 -9.97
C LEU A 495 4.93 -21.45 -10.11
N GLY A 496 5.93 -22.03 -9.42
CA GLY A 496 7.30 -21.52 -9.43
C GLY A 496 7.88 -21.37 -10.84
N PRO A 497 7.91 -22.46 -11.63
CA PRO A 497 8.32 -22.44 -13.03
C PRO A 497 7.52 -21.46 -13.89
N ALA A 498 6.21 -21.32 -13.66
CA ALA A 498 5.37 -20.39 -14.40
C ALA A 498 5.80 -18.93 -14.19
N ILE A 499 6.05 -18.51 -12.94
CA ILE A 499 6.57 -17.17 -12.62
C ILE A 499 7.96 -16.97 -13.23
N GLN A 500 8.85 -17.96 -13.08
CA GLN A 500 10.20 -17.92 -13.65
C GLN A 500 10.15 -17.71 -15.18
N SER A 501 9.25 -18.40 -15.88
CA SER A 501 9.09 -18.29 -17.33
C SER A 501 8.71 -16.88 -17.80
N GLY A 502 7.79 -16.23 -17.09
CA GLY A 502 7.38 -14.85 -17.38
C GLY A 502 8.51 -13.85 -17.12
N MET A 503 9.24 -14.04 -16.03
CA MET A 503 10.42 -13.23 -15.70
C MET A 503 11.52 -13.38 -16.76
N GLU A 504 11.84 -14.61 -17.19
CA GLU A 504 12.82 -14.85 -18.26
C GLU A 504 12.40 -14.22 -19.59
N ALA A 505 11.10 -14.22 -19.90
CA ALA A 505 10.59 -13.57 -21.12
C ALA A 505 10.81 -12.05 -21.09
N LEU A 506 10.62 -11.41 -19.93
CA LEU A 506 10.93 -9.98 -19.74
C LEU A 506 12.43 -9.71 -19.87
N ARG A 507 13.26 -10.55 -19.24
CA ARG A 507 14.73 -10.47 -19.32
C ARG A 507 15.22 -10.59 -20.77
N ALA A 508 14.74 -11.61 -21.49
CA ALA A 508 15.11 -11.85 -22.89
C ALA A 508 14.66 -10.73 -23.83
N ALA A 509 13.55 -10.05 -23.50
CA ALA A 509 13.06 -8.89 -24.23
C ALA A 509 13.74 -7.56 -23.83
N ASN A 510 14.66 -7.57 -22.86
CA ASN A 510 15.28 -6.38 -22.26
C ASN A 510 14.25 -5.33 -21.82
N ARG A 511 13.19 -5.79 -21.15
CA ARG A 511 12.08 -4.95 -20.67
C ARG A 511 11.81 -5.23 -19.19
N SER A 512 11.51 -4.18 -18.44
CA SER A 512 10.80 -4.33 -17.17
C SER A 512 9.34 -4.69 -17.43
N GLY A 513 8.65 -5.24 -16.43
CA GLY A 513 7.28 -5.63 -16.64
C GLY A 513 6.57 -6.14 -15.41
N LYS A 514 5.35 -6.61 -15.61
CA LYS A 514 4.50 -7.14 -14.55
C LYS A 514 3.85 -8.44 -14.99
N LEU A 515 3.84 -9.42 -14.09
CA LEU A 515 3.16 -10.69 -14.26
C LEU A 515 1.84 -10.64 -13.49
N PHE A 516 0.74 -10.91 -14.18
CA PHE A 516 -0.57 -11.14 -13.56
C PHE A 516 -0.78 -12.65 -13.47
N VAL A 517 -0.58 -13.20 -12.27
CA VAL A 517 -0.63 -14.64 -12.02
C VAL A 517 -1.99 -15.00 -11.45
N ILE A 518 -2.72 -15.84 -12.16
CA ILE A 518 -4.08 -16.28 -11.82
C ILE A 518 -3.97 -17.76 -11.46
N HIS A 519 -4.05 -18.07 -10.16
CA HIS A 519 -3.68 -19.38 -9.62
C HIS A 519 -4.73 -19.93 -8.64
N ALA A 520 -5.04 -21.23 -8.72
CA ALA A 520 -6.13 -21.80 -7.93
C ALA A 520 -5.70 -22.46 -6.62
N ASN A 521 -4.83 -23.47 -6.68
CA ASN A 521 -4.60 -24.40 -5.56
C ASN A 521 -3.15 -24.39 -5.08
N LEU A 522 -2.88 -25.09 -3.97
CA LEU A 522 -1.52 -25.33 -3.48
C LEU A 522 -0.67 -25.97 -4.60
N PRO A 523 0.50 -25.39 -4.97
CA PRO A 523 1.36 -25.95 -6.01
C PRO A 523 2.09 -27.19 -5.49
N ILE A 524 1.51 -28.37 -5.76
CA ILE A 524 2.03 -29.68 -5.32
C ILE A 524 2.75 -30.46 -6.43
N GLY A 525 2.75 -29.95 -7.67
CA GLY A 525 3.42 -30.57 -8.81
C GLY A 525 4.92 -30.75 -8.56
N GLU A 526 5.51 -31.81 -9.12
CA GLU A 526 6.95 -32.10 -8.97
C GLU A 526 7.78 -31.08 -9.76
N ALA A 527 8.10 -29.95 -9.12
CA ALA A 527 8.89 -28.87 -9.70
C ALA A 527 9.59 -28.04 -8.61
N PRO A 528 10.58 -27.20 -8.96
CA PRO A 528 11.09 -26.18 -8.06
C PRO A 528 9.95 -25.31 -7.47
N GLY A 529 9.96 -25.11 -6.15
CA GLY A 529 8.89 -24.37 -5.46
C GLY A 529 7.66 -25.19 -5.08
N LYS A 530 7.71 -26.52 -5.21
CA LYS A 530 6.68 -27.44 -4.67
C LYS A 530 6.45 -27.19 -3.18
N LEU A 531 5.18 -27.12 -2.78
CA LEU A 531 4.75 -26.95 -1.39
C LEU A 531 4.04 -28.20 -0.85
N LYS A 532 3.97 -28.30 0.48
CA LYS A 532 3.27 -29.37 1.20
C LYS A 532 2.14 -28.77 2.03
N ASN A 533 1.09 -29.55 2.25
CA ASN A 533 0.04 -29.16 3.18
C ASN A 533 0.57 -29.26 4.62
N ARG A 534 0.94 -28.10 5.18
CA ARG A 534 1.47 -27.95 6.53
C ARG A 534 0.51 -27.21 7.48
N ASP A 535 -0.77 -27.16 7.13
CA ASP A 535 -1.80 -26.55 7.99
C ASP A 535 -1.96 -27.37 9.28
N ASP A 536 -1.49 -26.83 10.40
CA ASP A 536 -1.66 -27.42 11.72
C ASP A 536 -2.27 -26.41 12.70
N ARG A 537 -3.61 -26.44 12.78
CA ARG A 537 -4.40 -25.58 13.67
C ARG A 537 -3.99 -25.64 15.14
N ARG A 538 -3.33 -26.71 15.60
CA ARG A 538 -2.88 -26.86 17.00
C ARG A 538 -1.70 -25.95 17.32
N LEU A 539 -0.97 -25.47 16.32
CA LEU A 539 0.17 -24.59 16.51
C LEU A 539 -0.23 -23.11 16.63
N ILE A 540 -1.42 -22.73 16.15
CA ILE A 540 -1.88 -21.33 16.16
C ILE A 540 -2.09 -20.87 17.61
N GLY A 541 -1.56 -19.69 17.96
CA GLY A 541 -1.57 -19.18 19.33
C GLY A 541 -0.50 -19.77 20.25
N THR A 542 0.35 -20.69 19.76
CA THR A 542 1.49 -21.25 20.52
C THR A 542 2.81 -20.58 20.11
N GLU A 543 3.91 -20.85 20.83
CA GLU A 543 5.25 -20.37 20.43
C GLU A 543 5.71 -20.88 19.05
N LYS A 544 5.08 -21.96 18.56
CA LYS A 544 5.36 -22.56 17.25
C LYS A 544 4.53 -21.96 16.13
N GLU A 545 3.58 -21.06 16.41
CA GLU A 545 2.78 -20.38 15.38
C GLU A 545 3.65 -19.74 14.29
N LYS A 546 4.81 -19.20 14.66
CA LYS A 546 5.79 -18.64 13.72
C LYS A 546 6.18 -19.57 12.58
N THR A 547 6.15 -20.90 12.76
CA THR A 547 6.48 -21.84 11.68
C THR A 547 5.41 -21.87 10.59
N LEU A 548 4.20 -21.43 10.90
CA LEU A 548 3.09 -21.30 9.96
C LEU A 548 3.03 -19.92 9.29
N LEU A 549 3.63 -18.90 9.91
CA LEU A 549 3.67 -17.52 9.40
C LEU A 549 4.90 -17.23 8.52
N LEU A 550 5.91 -18.10 8.57
CA LEU A 550 7.13 -18.01 7.75
C LEU A 550 7.01 -18.93 6.53
N PRO A 551 7.65 -18.59 5.40
CA PRO A 551 7.67 -19.46 4.21
C PRO A 551 8.23 -20.85 4.53
N ASP A 552 7.77 -21.88 3.82
CA ASP A 552 8.21 -23.26 4.00
C ASP A 552 9.69 -23.47 3.63
N ASN A 553 10.14 -22.73 2.62
CA ASN A 553 11.50 -22.76 2.10
C ASN A 553 11.85 -21.43 1.40
N ASP A 554 13.13 -21.27 1.06
CA ASP A 554 13.64 -20.01 0.51
C ASP A 554 13.43 -19.85 -1.01
N PHE A 555 12.78 -20.81 -1.70
CA PHE A 555 12.62 -20.76 -3.16
C PHE A 555 11.88 -19.50 -3.62
N TYR A 556 10.70 -19.23 -3.03
CA TYR A 556 9.89 -18.07 -3.41
C TYR A 556 10.54 -16.73 -3.00
N VAL A 557 11.35 -16.74 -1.94
CA VAL A 557 12.17 -15.58 -1.54
C VAL A 557 13.22 -15.30 -2.62
N GLY A 558 13.99 -16.30 -3.04
CA GLY A 558 15.00 -16.16 -4.09
C GLY A 558 14.42 -15.81 -5.46
N LEU A 559 13.26 -16.38 -5.80
CA LEU A 559 12.53 -16.04 -7.03
C LEU A 559 12.08 -14.57 -7.01
N GLY A 560 11.55 -14.08 -5.89
CA GLY A 560 11.17 -12.68 -5.72
C GLY A 560 12.37 -11.73 -5.89
N GLN A 561 13.53 -12.06 -5.32
CA GLN A 561 14.76 -11.28 -5.48
C GLN A 561 15.18 -11.20 -6.96
N THR A 562 15.22 -12.35 -7.64
CA THR A 562 15.59 -12.44 -9.06
C THR A 562 14.60 -11.64 -9.94
N CYS A 563 13.31 -11.64 -9.60
CA CYS A 563 12.30 -10.83 -10.27
C CYS A 563 12.61 -9.33 -10.14
N VAL A 564 12.95 -8.84 -8.95
CA VAL A 564 13.30 -7.43 -8.72
C VAL A 564 14.53 -7.03 -9.54
N GLU A 565 15.57 -7.87 -9.60
CA GLU A 565 16.78 -7.60 -10.40
C GLU A 565 16.47 -7.38 -11.88
N VAL A 566 15.49 -8.12 -12.43
CA VAL A 566 15.01 -7.96 -13.81
C VAL A 566 14.11 -6.74 -13.97
N GLY A 567 13.51 -6.23 -12.90
CA GLY A 567 12.43 -5.24 -12.95
C GLY A 567 11.09 -5.89 -13.30
N CYS A 568 10.87 -7.12 -12.81
CA CYS A 568 9.65 -7.91 -12.96
C CYS A 568 8.84 -7.85 -11.66
N SER A 569 7.65 -7.25 -11.72
CA SER A 569 6.67 -7.28 -10.62
C SER A 569 5.74 -8.48 -10.76
N VAL A 570 5.25 -9.03 -9.66
CA VAL A 570 4.28 -10.14 -9.70
C VAL A 570 3.06 -9.79 -8.87
N ASP A 571 1.88 -9.77 -9.48
CA ASP A 571 0.60 -9.80 -8.76
C ASP A 571 0.04 -11.21 -8.78
N LEU A 572 -0.49 -11.63 -7.64
CA LEU A 572 -1.02 -12.97 -7.45
C LEU A 572 -2.50 -12.91 -7.11
N PHE A 573 -3.33 -13.43 -8.01
CA PHE A 573 -4.78 -13.62 -7.85
C PHE A 573 -5.01 -15.08 -7.48
N LEU A 574 -5.29 -15.33 -6.20
CA LEU A 574 -5.50 -16.67 -5.64
C LEU A 574 -7.00 -17.02 -5.60
N PHE A 575 -7.33 -18.22 -6.06
CA PHE A 575 -8.70 -18.76 -6.07
C PHE A 575 -8.80 -20.05 -5.24
N PRO A 576 -8.43 -20.01 -3.95
CA PRO A 576 -8.33 -21.20 -3.12
C PRO A 576 -9.71 -21.79 -2.80
N ASN A 577 -9.80 -23.12 -2.91
CA ASN A 577 -10.90 -23.91 -2.34
C ASN A 577 -10.51 -24.58 -1.00
N SER A 578 -9.23 -24.51 -0.64
CA SER A 578 -8.63 -25.08 0.57
C SER A 578 -7.35 -24.33 0.93
N PHE A 579 -6.61 -24.80 1.94
CA PHE A 579 -5.28 -24.26 2.29
C PHE A 579 -4.34 -24.19 1.06
N VAL A 580 -3.64 -23.06 0.91
CA VAL A 580 -2.68 -22.78 -0.20
C VAL A 580 -1.32 -22.26 0.26
N ASP A 581 -1.09 -22.14 1.57
CA ASP A 581 0.17 -21.66 2.15
C ASP A 581 0.56 -20.24 1.69
N ILE A 582 -0.30 -19.27 2.01
CA ILE A 582 -0.08 -17.86 1.67
C ILE A 582 1.24 -17.35 2.25
N ALA A 583 1.70 -17.87 3.39
CA ALA A 583 3.00 -17.51 3.97
C ALA A 583 4.18 -17.75 3.00
N SER A 584 4.11 -18.78 2.17
CA SER A 584 5.13 -19.07 1.14
C SER A 584 4.86 -18.29 -0.15
N LEU A 585 3.60 -18.30 -0.62
CA LEU A 585 3.24 -17.73 -1.93
C LEU A 585 3.30 -16.20 -1.96
N ALA A 586 3.08 -15.54 -0.82
CA ALA A 586 3.09 -14.09 -0.71
C ALA A 586 4.50 -13.47 -0.81
N GLU A 587 5.57 -14.26 -0.69
CA GLU A 587 6.94 -13.73 -0.70
C GLU A 587 7.32 -13.07 -2.04
N VAL A 588 6.89 -13.65 -3.17
CA VAL A 588 7.16 -13.08 -4.50
C VAL A 588 6.45 -11.72 -4.69
N PRO A 589 5.11 -11.58 -4.53
CA PRO A 589 4.47 -10.28 -4.62
C PRO A 589 4.98 -9.31 -3.55
N ARG A 590 5.30 -9.79 -2.33
CA ARG A 590 5.83 -8.94 -1.25
C ARG A 590 7.15 -8.29 -1.63
N LEU A 591 8.11 -9.06 -2.14
CA LEU A 591 9.43 -8.55 -2.51
C LEU A 591 9.37 -7.72 -3.80
N THR A 592 8.51 -8.11 -4.74
CA THR A 592 8.40 -7.43 -6.04
C THR A 592 7.48 -6.21 -6.03
N SER A 593 6.94 -5.82 -4.87
CA SER A 593 6.02 -4.70 -4.70
C SER A 593 4.70 -4.87 -5.48
N GLY A 594 4.27 -6.12 -5.65
CA GLY A 594 2.99 -6.46 -6.25
C GLY A 594 1.87 -6.64 -5.21
N HIS A 595 0.72 -7.08 -5.71
CA HIS A 595 -0.52 -7.23 -4.96
C HIS A 595 -0.90 -8.71 -4.79
N LEU A 596 -1.66 -9.00 -3.73
CA LEU A 596 -2.17 -10.33 -3.42
C LEU A 596 -3.68 -10.28 -3.23
N PHE A 597 -4.42 -10.88 -4.16
CA PHE A 597 -5.86 -11.01 -4.11
C PHE A 597 -6.25 -12.44 -3.74
N LYS A 598 -7.31 -12.58 -2.93
CA LYS A 598 -7.79 -13.88 -2.46
C LYS A 598 -9.30 -14.00 -2.64
N TYR A 599 -9.72 -14.99 -3.40
CA TYR A 599 -11.13 -15.30 -3.66
C TYR A 599 -11.47 -16.71 -3.17
N ASN A 600 -11.89 -16.81 -1.91
CA ASN A 600 -12.28 -18.09 -1.31
C ASN A 600 -13.46 -18.71 -2.05
N CYS A 601 -13.36 -19.99 -2.37
CA CYS A 601 -14.43 -20.80 -2.97
C CYS A 601 -15.05 -20.16 -4.24
N PHE A 602 -14.19 -19.63 -5.10
CA PHE A 602 -14.60 -18.83 -6.25
C PHE A 602 -15.53 -19.57 -7.21
N GLN A 603 -16.60 -18.88 -7.62
CA GLN A 603 -17.46 -19.27 -8.73
C GLN A 603 -17.64 -18.07 -9.67
N ALA A 604 -17.43 -18.28 -10.97
CA ALA A 604 -17.47 -17.21 -11.97
C ALA A 604 -18.80 -16.44 -11.97
N ASP A 605 -19.93 -17.12 -11.82
CA ASP A 605 -21.26 -16.51 -11.84
C ASP A 605 -21.54 -15.61 -10.62
N LEU A 606 -20.83 -15.83 -9.51
CA LEU A 606 -21.07 -15.15 -8.24
C LEU A 606 -20.02 -14.06 -7.95
N GLN A 607 -18.75 -14.37 -8.19
CA GLN A 607 -17.60 -13.52 -7.84
C GLN A 607 -16.84 -13.02 -9.07
N GLY A 608 -17.26 -13.39 -10.29
CA GLY A 608 -16.55 -13.00 -11.51
C GLY A 608 -16.45 -11.50 -11.69
N HIS A 609 -17.49 -10.74 -11.32
CA HIS A 609 -17.44 -9.28 -11.38
C HIS A 609 -16.36 -8.69 -10.45
N GLN A 610 -16.23 -9.23 -9.24
CA GLN A 610 -15.22 -8.80 -8.27
C GLN A 610 -13.82 -9.00 -8.84
N PHE A 611 -13.52 -10.22 -9.33
CA PHE A 611 -12.23 -10.53 -9.93
C PHE A 611 -11.90 -9.61 -11.12
N ILE A 612 -12.84 -9.45 -12.06
CA ILE A 612 -12.61 -8.59 -13.22
C ILE A 612 -12.40 -7.13 -12.79
N ALA A 613 -13.18 -6.63 -11.83
CA ALA A 613 -13.02 -5.26 -11.34
C ALA A 613 -11.69 -5.03 -10.61
N ASP A 614 -11.23 -5.99 -9.81
CA ASP A 614 -9.91 -5.96 -9.17
C ASP A 614 -8.80 -5.92 -10.21
N LEU A 615 -8.89 -6.76 -11.24
CA LEU A 615 -7.90 -6.81 -12.32
C LEU A 615 -7.88 -5.51 -13.14
N GLN A 616 -9.06 -4.94 -13.45
CA GLN A 616 -9.21 -3.63 -14.09
C GLN A 616 -8.55 -2.52 -13.27
N HIS A 617 -8.88 -2.45 -11.99
CA HIS A 617 -8.37 -1.44 -11.07
C HIS A 617 -6.85 -1.54 -10.93
N THR A 618 -6.35 -2.76 -10.75
CA THR A 618 -4.92 -3.01 -10.61
C THR A 618 -4.16 -2.56 -11.85
N LEU A 619 -4.64 -2.91 -13.06
CA LEU A 619 -4.04 -2.47 -14.32
C LEU A 619 -4.04 -0.94 -14.48
N ALA A 620 -5.18 -0.29 -14.21
CA ALA A 620 -5.33 1.15 -14.36
C ALA A 620 -4.46 1.96 -13.37
N ASN A 621 -4.18 1.40 -12.20
CA ASN A 621 -3.41 2.06 -11.14
C ASN A 621 -1.89 1.96 -11.28
N LEU A 622 -1.37 1.17 -12.23
CA LEU A 622 0.08 1.07 -12.46
C LEU A 622 0.67 2.42 -12.88
N GLN A 623 1.67 2.90 -12.14
CA GLN A 623 2.30 4.20 -12.38
C GLN A 623 3.71 4.07 -12.96
N ALA A 624 4.49 3.12 -12.46
CA ALA A 624 5.92 3.05 -12.75
C ALA A 624 6.51 1.64 -12.60
N PHE A 625 7.68 1.43 -13.20
CA PHE A 625 8.41 0.17 -13.22
C PHE A 625 9.89 0.35 -12.86
N ASN A 626 10.51 -0.73 -12.38
CA ASN A 626 11.94 -0.83 -12.08
C ASN A 626 12.44 0.39 -11.30
N ALA A 627 11.75 0.67 -10.20
CA ALA A 627 11.92 1.86 -9.39
C ALA A 627 12.86 1.60 -8.21
N VAL A 628 13.62 2.64 -7.84
CA VAL A 628 14.47 2.65 -6.66
C VAL A 628 14.17 3.93 -5.89
N MET A 629 13.64 3.78 -4.69
CA MET A 629 13.33 4.89 -3.79
C MET A 629 14.42 5.02 -2.72
N ARG A 630 14.80 6.27 -2.45
CA ARG A 630 15.77 6.60 -1.40
C ARG A 630 15.30 7.79 -0.58
N VAL A 631 15.33 7.64 0.74
CA VAL A 631 15.03 8.70 1.71
C VAL A 631 16.34 9.33 2.17
N ARG A 632 16.51 10.63 1.89
CA ARG A 632 17.66 11.42 2.35
C ARG A 632 17.19 12.41 3.41
N THR A 633 18.02 12.63 4.41
CA THR A 633 17.70 13.47 5.57
C THR A 633 18.79 14.51 5.81
N SER A 634 18.46 15.55 6.56
CA SER A 634 19.45 16.49 7.07
C SER A 634 20.32 15.86 8.15
N THR A 635 21.47 16.50 8.40
CA THR A 635 22.46 16.04 9.38
C THR A 635 21.82 15.86 10.76
N GLY A 636 22.19 14.79 11.46
CA GLY A 636 21.70 14.46 12.80
C GLY A 636 20.51 13.49 12.84
N ILE A 637 19.89 13.17 11.70
CA ILE A 637 18.88 12.11 11.57
C ILE A 637 19.15 11.24 10.35
N ARG A 638 18.80 9.95 10.43
CA ARG A 638 18.75 9.05 9.27
C ARG A 638 17.56 8.09 9.32
N PRO A 639 17.10 7.58 8.15
CA PRO A 639 16.25 6.39 8.12
C PRO A 639 17.05 5.16 8.60
N VAL A 640 16.40 4.29 9.35
CA VAL A 640 17.02 3.07 9.90
C VAL A 640 16.27 1.79 9.55
N GLU A 641 14.95 1.87 9.38
CA GLU A 641 14.12 0.73 9.03
C GLU A 641 13.05 1.14 8.03
N PHE A 642 12.67 0.20 7.17
CA PHE A 642 11.61 0.34 6.19
C PHE A 642 10.59 -0.78 6.36
N PHE A 643 9.32 -0.45 6.20
CA PHE A 643 8.18 -1.37 6.26
C PHE A 643 7.33 -1.17 5.02
N GLY A 644 6.94 -2.27 4.37
CA GLY A 644 6.29 -2.23 3.06
C GLY A 644 6.53 -3.50 2.26
N ASN A 645 5.72 -3.69 1.22
CA ASN A 645 5.97 -4.72 0.21
C ASN A 645 7.02 -4.17 -0.75
N CYS A 646 8.29 -4.49 -0.48
CA CYS A 646 9.45 -4.02 -1.22
C CYS A 646 10.64 -4.96 -1.02
N TYR A 647 11.66 -4.78 -1.84
CA TYR A 647 12.96 -5.41 -1.65
C TYR A 647 13.98 -4.40 -1.12
N LEU A 648 14.78 -4.83 -0.15
CA LEU A 648 15.80 -4.01 0.51
C LEU A 648 17.15 -4.71 0.33
N PRO A 649 17.87 -4.50 -0.79
CA PRO A 649 19.18 -5.10 -1.00
C PRO A 649 20.23 -4.56 -0.02
N ASN A 650 20.00 -3.36 0.50
CA ASN A 650 20.84 -2.69 1.47
C ASN A 650 19.99 -1.85 2.44
N THR A 651 20.63 -1.13 3.36
CA THR A 651 19.93 -0.35 4.39
C THR A 651 19.43 1.02 3.94
N THR A 652 19.63 1.39 2.66
CA THR A 652 19.35 2.75 2.15
C THR A 652 18.44 2.81 0.94
N ASP A 653 18.51 1.82 0.05
CA ASP A 653 17.76 1.79 -1.20
C ASP A 653 16.58 0.83 -1.07
N VAL A 654 15.40 1.30 -1.47
CA VAL A 654 14.16 0.53 -1.52
C VAL A 654 13.87 0.23 -2.98
N GLU A 655 14.02 -1.03 -3.38
CA GLU A 655 13.77 -1.48 -4.74
C GLU A 655 12.32 -1.94 -4.91
N LEU A 656 11.69 -1.42 -5.97
CA LEU A 656 10.27 -1.59 -6.27
C LEU A 656 10.14 -2.00 -7.74
N ALA A 657 9.80 -3.26 -8.02
CA ALA A 657 9.76 -3.74 -9.41
C ALA A 657 8.61 -3.09 -10.21
N SER A 658 7.48 -2.82 -9.56
CA SER A 658 6.47 -1.88 -10.03
C SER A 658 6.00 -0.96 -8.90
N VAL A 659 5.34 0.13 -9.27
CA VAL A 659 4.77 1.10 -8.34
C VAL A 659 3.35 1.43 -8.78
N SER A 660 2.40 1.29 -7.86
CA SER A 660 1.00 1.67 -8.03
C SER A 660 0.66 2.87 -7.15
N SER A 661 -0.48 3.51 -7.39
CA SER A 661 -0.89 4.71 -6.65
C SER A 661 -1.37 4.46 -5.21
N ASP A 662 -1.61 3.20 -4.85
CA ASP A 662 -2.19 2.73 -3.60
C ASP A 662 -1.17 2.15 -2.61
N MET A 663 0.09 2.00 -3.03
CA MET A 663 1.16 1.46 -2.19
C MET A 663 1.78 2.52 -1.29
N ALA A 664 2.23 2.08 -0.11
CA ALA A 664 3.02 2.92 0.79
C ALA A 664 4.19 2.16 1.41
N ILE A 665 5.29 2.90 1.60
CA ILE A 665 6.46 2.46 2.36
C ILE A 665 6.59 3.35 3.60
N THR A 666 6.70 2.73 4.76
CA THR A 666 6.87 3.44 6.04
C THR A 666 8.34 3.36 6.45
N ALA A 667 8.99 4.49 6.68
CA ALA A 667 10.36 4.58 7.15
C ALA A 667 10.40 5.02 8.62
N GLU A 668 11.16 4.33 9.47
CA GLU A 668 11.52 4.81 10.80
C GLU A 668 12.82 5.61 10.74
N LEU A 669 12.81 6.79 11.36
CA LEU A 669 13.96 7.70 11.43
C LEU A 669 14.48 7.77 12.87
N ARG A 670 15.80 7.80 13.03
CA ARG A 670 16.47 7.93 14.33
C ARG A 670 17.51 9.03 14.30
N HIS A 671 17.78 9.58 15.48
CA HIS A 671 18.87 10.52 15.70
C HIS A 671 20.22 9.83 15.57
N ASP A 672 21.09 10.41 14.77
CA ASP A 672 22.54 10.14 14.76
C ASP A 672 23.31 11.16 15.59
N ASP A 673 22.76 12.36 15.75
CA ASP A 673 23.35 13.44 16.54
C ASP A 673 22.23 14.30 17.16
N LYS A 674 22.60 15.22 18.05
CA LYS A 674 21.69 16.24 18.58
C LYS A 674 21.38 17.27 17.50
N LEU A 675 20.10 17.56 17.34
CA LEU A 675 19.62 18.57 16.41
C LEU A 675 19.64 19.96 17.06
N GLN A 676 19.87 20.98 16.24
CA GLN A 676 19.87 22.35 16.70
C GLN A 676 18.42 22.85 16.83
N GLU A 677 18.14 23.51 17.95
CA GLU A 677 16.83 24.07 18.22
C GLU A 677 16.55 25.29 17.32
N GLY A 678 15.32 25.39 16.82
CA GLY A 678 14.93 26.44 15.87
C GLY A 678 15.30 26.16 14.41
N GLU A 679 16.12 25.14 14.14
CA GLU A 679 16.36 24.62 12.79
C GLU A 679 15.24 23.66 12.33
N HIS A 680 15.39 23.16 11.10
CA HIS A 680 14.47 22.21 10.49
C HIS A 680 15.20 20.91 10.18
N VAL A 681 14.47 19.81 10.31
CA VAL A 681 14.81 18.54 9.68
C VAL A 681 14.30 18.59 8.25
N PHE A 682 15.21 18.45 7.30
CA PHE A 682 14.88 18.36 5.88
C PHE A 682 14.90 16.90 5.45
N ILE A 683 13.84 16.47 4.76
CA ILE A 683 13.71 15.14 4.19
C ILE A 683 13.50 15.29 2.69
N GLN A 684 14.21 14.49 1.91
CA GLN A 684 14.00 14.36 0.47
C GLN A 684 13.83 12.88 0.12
N VAL A 685 12.63 12.53 -0.31
CA VAL A 685 12.34 11.23 -0.92
C VAL A 685 12.56 11.36 -2.43
N ALA A 686 13.40 10.51 -2.99
CA ALA A 686 13.64 10.45 -4.42
C ALA A 686 13.36 9.04 -4.94
N CYS A 687 12.46 8.92 -5.91
CA CYS A 687 12.11 7.67 -6.58
C CYS A 687 12.58 7.73 -8.04
N LEU A 688 13.62 6.98 -8.38
CA LEU A 688 14.10 6.82 -9.76
C LEU A 688 13.36 5.66 -10.41
N TYR A 689 12.68 5.87 -11.53
CA TYR A 689 11.81 4.86 -12.12
C TYR A 689 11.76 4.93 -13.65
N THR A 690 11.20 3.88 -14.26
CA THR A 690 10.84 3.83 -15.68
C THR A 690 9.33 4.03 -15.81
N SER A 691 8.89 5.03 -16.56
CA SER A 691 7.47 5.28 -16.81
C SER A 691 6.88 4.22 -17.74
N ILE A 692 5.55 4.18 -17.80
CA ILE A 692 4.81 3.31 -18.72
C ILE A 692 5.07 3.59 -20.21
N SER A 693 5.58 4.78 -20.56
CA SER A 693 6.05 5.09 -21.90
C SER A 693 7.52 4.72 -22.17
N GLY A 694 8.23 4.18 -21.18
CA GLY A 694 9.65 3.83 -21.30
C GLY A 694 10.61 5.01 -21.07
N GLN A 695 10.19 6.08 -20.37
CA GLN A 695 11.09 7.17 -20.00
C GLN A 695 11.69 6.93 -18.62
N ARG A 696 12.99 7.20 -18.44
CA ARG A 696 13.60 7.21 -17.10
C ARG A 696 13.34 8.56 -16.44
N ARG A 697 12.70 8.55 -15.27
CA ARG A 697 12.29 9.77 -14.53
C ARG A 697 12.63 9.65 -13.05
N LEU A 698 12.69 10.80 -12.38
CA LEU A 698 12.90 10.93 -10.94
C LEU A 698 11.72 11.67 -10.34
N ARG A 699 10.93 11.03 -9.47
CA ARG A 699 9.94 11.72 -8.65
C ARG A 699 10.54 12.13 -7.32
N ILE A 700 10.45 13.42 -7.00
CA ILE A 700 11.05 14.02 -5.81
C ILE A 700 9.95 14.58 -4.91
N HIS A 701 10.01 14.28 -3.62
CA HIS A 701 9.19 14.89 -2.58
C HIS A 701 10.09 15.44 -1.48
N ASN A 702 9.90 16.71 -1.12
CA ASN A 702 10.68 17.42 -0.12
C ASN A 702 9.78 17.81 1.05
N LEU A 703 10.22 17.53 2.28
CA LEU A 703 9.51 17.83 3.51
C LEU A 703 10.45 18.56 4.49
N SER A 704 9.95 19.62 5.13
CA SER A 704 10.67 20.38 6.16
C SER A 704 9.86 20.35 7.45
N ILE A 705 10.48 19.91 8.55
CA ILE A 705 9.82 19.79 9.86
C ILE A 705 10.65 20.53 10.92
N PRO A 706 10.07 21.43 11.73
CA PRO A 706 10.81 22.15 12.76
C PRO A 706 11.32 21.23 13.88
N VAL A 707 12.43 21.61 14.50
CA VAL A 707 13.01 20.94 15.68
C VAL A 707 12.53 21.61 16.97
N THR A 708 12.21 20.82 18.01
CA THR A 708 11.82 21.30 19.34
C THR A 708 12.59 20.62 20.47
N SER A 709 12.83 21.36 21.55
CA SER A 709 13.29 20.83 22.84
C SER A 709 12.15 20.62 23.84
N MET A 710 10.92 20.99 23.47
CA MET A 710 9.76 21.02 24.36
C MET A 710 8.82 19.84 24.09
N ILE A 711 8.69 18.93 25.07
CA ILE A 711 7.77 17.79 25.01
C ILE A 711 6.31 18.20 24.69
N PRO A 712 5.74 19.30 25.25
CA PRO A 712 4.39 19.74 24.90
C PRO A 712 4.17 20.03 23.42
N ASP A 713 5.19 20.50 22.70
CA ASP A 713 5.10 20.77 21.26
C ASP A 713 4.97 19.49 20.46
N VAL A 714 5.66 18.43 20.89
CA VAL A 714 5.62 17.11 20.25
C VAL A 714 4.20 16.54 20.35
N PHE A 715 3.58 16.55 21.53
CA PHE A 715 2.21 16.05 21.72
C PHE A 715 1.12 16.92 21.07
N ARG A 716 1.39 18.21 20.84
CA ARG A 716 0.49 19.11 20.12
C ARG A 716 0.59 18.95 18.60
N LEU A 717 1.70 18.43 18.08
CA LEU A 717 1.99 18.31 16.65
C LEU A 717 2.25 16.86 16.21
N VAL A 718 1.79 15.90 17.00
CA VAL A 718 1.74 14.48 16.64
C VAL A 718 0.56 14.22 15.71
N GLU A 719 0.76 13.34 14.74
CA GLU A 719 -0.30 12.76 13.92
C GLU A 719 -0.52 11.30 14.33
N LEU A 720 -1.66 11.04 14.98
CA LEU A 720 -1.97 9.71 15.53
C LEU A 720 -2.09 8.63 14.45
N ASP A 721 -2.73 8.94 13.32
CA ASP A 721 -2.96 7.96 12.26
C ASP A 721 -1.64 7.45 11.65
N ALA A 722 -0.68 8.35 11.41
CA ALA A 722 0.66 8.00 10.94
C ALA A 722 1.44 7.18 11.98
N HIS A 723 1.30 7.50 13.27
CA HIS A 723 1.87 6.70 14.34
C HIS A 723 1.27 5.28 14.38
N MET A 724 -0.06 5.16 14.25
CA MET A 724 -0.75 3.87 14.24
C MET A 724 -0.40 3.03 13.00
N ASN A 725 -0.18 3.66 11.84
CA ASN A 725 0.32 2.98 10.64
C ASN A 725 1.71 2.36 10.85
N TRP A 726 2.64 3.09 11.47
CA TRP A 726 3.95 2.51 11.84
C TRP A 726 3.79 1.40 12.86
N LEU A 727 2.98 1.62 13.91
CA LEU A 727 2.83 0.68 15.01
C LEU A 727 2.22 -0.64 14.56
N SER A 728 1.25 -0.61 13.63
CA SER A 728 0.69 -1.83 13.04
C SER A 728 1.76 -2.61 12.28
N LYS A 729 2.54 -1.98 11.40
CA LYS A 729 3.60 -2.66 10.65
C LYS A 729 4.72 -3.21 11.55
N TYR A 730 5.14 -2.41 12.55
CA TYR A 730 6.17 -2.81 13.52
C TYR A 730 5.74 -4.03 14.37
N SER A 731 4.53 -3.96 14.93
CA SER A 731 4.00 -5.03 15.80
C SER A 731 3.65 -6.28 15.00
N MET A 732 3.15 -6.13 13.77
CA MET A 732 2.91 -7.24 12.86
C MET A 732 4.21 -7.98 12.53
N ARG A 733 5.29 -7.27 12.17
CA ARG A 733 6.61 -7.90 11.94
C ARG A 733 7.13 -8.62 13.19
N SER A 734 6.81 -8.10 14.37
CA SER A 734 7.18 -8.75 15.64
C SER A 734 6.49 -10.10 15.86
N LEU A 735 5.29 -10.34 15.29
CA LEU A 735 4.59 -11.62 15.38
C LEU A 735 5.36 -12.78 14.70
N LEU A 736 6.27 -12.48 13.77
CA LEU A 736 7.08 -13.50 13.10
C LEU A 736 8.13 -14.13 14.04
N ASN A 737 8.51 -13.42 15.11
CA ASN A 737 9.63 -13.81 15.97
C ASN A 737 9.28 -13.87 17.47
N ARG A 738 8.15 -13.32 17.89
CA ARG A 738 7.67 -13.26 19.29
C ARG A 738 6.30 -13.90 19.42
N THR A 739 5.92 -14.28 20.63
CA THR A 739 4.57 -14.84 20.87
C THR A 739 3.50 -13.76 20.75
N HIS A 740 2.28 -14.16 20.40
CA HIS A 740 1.14 -13.25 20.31
C HIS A 740 0.95 -12.41 21.58
N SER A 741 0.92 -13.05 22.76
CA SER A 741 0.77 -12.37 24.06
C SER A 741 1.85 -11.31 24.28
N GLN A 742 3.12 -11.64 23.99
CA GLN A 742 4.22 -10.68 24.14
C GLN A 742 4.07 -9.44 23.26
N VAL A 743 3.48 -9.58 22.06
CA VAL A 743 3.22 -8.45 21.17
C VAL A 743 2.03 -7.61 21.66
N MET A 744 0.97 -8.23 22.17
CA MET A 744 -0.17 -7.50 22.76
C MET A 744 0.25 -6.72 24.02
N ASP A 745 1.08 -7.33 24.86
CA ASP A 745 1.64 -6.69 26.06
C ASP A 745 2.53 -5.50 25.66
N ASP A 746 3.43 -5.67 24.66
CA ASP A 746 4.29 -4.59 24.16
C ASP A 746 3.48 -3.40 23.61
N LEU A 747 2.40 -3.66 22.87
CA LEU A 747 1.48 -2.62 22.39
C LEU A 747 0.87 -1.82 23.57
N THR A 748 0.37 -2.53 24.58
CA THR A 748 -0.23 -1.90 25.78
C THR A 748 0.81 -1.11 26.58
N THR A 749 2.00 -1.68 26.79
CA THR A 749 3.10 -1.03 27.51
C THR A 749 3.58 0.23 26.79
N ARG A 750 3.71 0.22 25.45
CA ARG A 750 4.07 1.42 24.67
C ARG A 750 3.04 2.53 24.81
N ALA A 751 1.75 2.17 24.74
CA ALA A 751 0.67 3.12 24.93
C ALA A 751 0.70 3.74 26.33
N ALA A 752 0.83 2.90 27.37
CA ALA A 752 0.92 3.34 28.76
C ALA A 752 2.13 4.25 29.00
N ASN A 753 3.31 3.90 28.48
CA ASN A 753 4.52 4.73 28.59
C ASN A 753 4.36 6.11 27.95
N THR A 754 3.78 6.16 26.74
CA THR A 754 3.53 7.42 26.03
C THR A 754 2.57 8.33 26.79
N LEU A 755 1.47 7.77 27.31
CA LEU A 755 0.49 8.52 28.10
C LEU A 755 1.05 8.94 29.47
N ALA A 756 1.87 8.10 30.10
CA ALA A 756 2.57 8.44 31.33
C ALA A 756 3.56 9.60 31.10
N ALA A 757 4.29 9.60 29.97
CA ALA A 757 5.17 10.71 29.60
C ALA A 757 4.40 12.02 29.42
N TYR A 758 3.26 12.00 28.72
CA TYR A 758 2.40 13.17 28.61
C TYR A 758 1.91 13.66 29.98
N ARG A 759 1.49 12.74 30.85
CA ARG A 759 1.04 13.07 32.21
C ARG A 759 2.14 13.74 33.02
N ARG A 760 3.38 13.21 33.00
CA ARG A 760 4.52 13.78 33.75
C ARG A 760 4.94 15.15 33.25
N HIS A 761 4.96 15.36 31.92
CA HIS A 761 5.65 16.50 31.33
C HIS A 761 4.73 17.60 30.76
N CYS A 762 3.44 17.32 30.55
CA CYS A 762 2.51 18.28 29.95
C CYS A 762 1.32 18.59 30.86
N ALA A 763 0.70 17.56 31.47
CA ALA A 763 -0.51 17.73 32.28
C ALA A 763 -0.23 18.18 33.74
N CYS A 764 1.02 18.14 34.19
CA CYS A 764 1.44 18.59 35.53
C CYS A 764 2.24 19.90 35.46
N GLY A 765 1.75 20.90 34.73
CA GLY A 765 2.37 22.23 34.71
C GLY A 765 2.21 22.94 36.07
N PRO A 766 3.10 23.90 36.43
CA PRO A 766 3.03 24.63 37.70
C PRO A 766 1.73 25.42 37.92
N ASN A 767 0.90 25.59 36.87
CA ASN A 767 -0.39 26.28 36.92
C ASN A 767 -1.60 25.32 36.90
N ASP A 768 -1.41 24.00 36.80
CA ASP A 768 -2.51 23.03 36.70
C ASP A 768 -2.67 22.23 38.02
N VAL A 769 -3.13 22.93 39.05
CA VAL A 769 -3.40 22.39 40.40
C VAL A 769 -4.66 21.49 40.42
N ASN A 770 -5.32 21.30 39.27
CA ASN A 770 -6.65 20.67 39.17
C ASN A 770 -6.67 19.26 38.57
N SER A 771 -5.53 18.71 38.15
CA SER A 771 -5.46 17.33 37.65
C SER A 771 -5.68 16.32 38.77
N ASN A 772 -6.91 15.83 38.95
CA ASN A 772 -7.19 14.77 39.90
C ASN A 772 -6.36 13.51 39.54
N PRO A 773 -5.60 12.89 40.46
CA PRO A 773 -4.84 11.67 40.19
C PRO A 773 -5.70 10.50 39.69
N SER A 774 -7.01 10.52 39.98
CA SER A 774 -7.96 9.51 39.51
C SER A 774 -8.41 9.69 38.05
N GLU A 775 -7.91 10.71 37.34
CA GLU A 775 -8.29 10.97 35.95
C GLU A 775 -7.18 10.56 34.97
N LEU A 776 -7.59 9.89 33.89
CA LEU A 776 -6.73 9.63 32.74
C LEU A 776 -6.76 10.82 31.79
N VAL A 777 -5.69 11.62 31.77
CA VAL A 777 -5.59 12.79 30.89
C VAL A 777 -4.88 12.42 29.59
N LEU A 778 -5.52 12.73 28.46
CA LEU A 778 -5.06 12.36 27.12
C LEU A 778 -4.65 13.62 26.32
N PRO A 779 -3.59 13.54 25.48
CA PRO A 779 -3.26 14.61 24.54
C PRO A 779 -4.37 14.81 23.52
N GLN A 780 -4.63 16.06 23.10
CA GLN A 780 -5.70 16.39 22.15
C GLN A 780 -5.62 15.58 20.85
N ASN A 781 -4.46 15.53 20.21
CA ASN A 781 -4.25 14.79 18.95
C ASN A 781 -4.09 13.28 19.14
N MET A 782 -4.11 12.79 20.39
CA MET A 782 -4.04 11.37 20.72
C MET A 782 -5.22 10.90 21.58
N LYS A 783 -6.34 11.65 21.56
CA LYS A 783 -7.53 11.35 22.38
C LYS A 783 -8.09 9.95 22.17
N VAL A 784 -8.00 9.43 20.94
CA VAL A 784 -8.48 8.08 20.58
C VAL A 784 -7.35 7.05 20.51
N PHE A 785 -6.14 7.38 20.98
CA PHE A 785 -5.00 6.47 20.94
C PHE A 785 -5.24 5.15 21.69
N PRO A 786 -5.75 5.13 22.95
CA PRO A 786 -6.06 3.87 23.62
C PRO A 786 -7.08 3.02 22.85
N LEU A 787 -8.07 3.66 22.23
CA LEU A 787 -9.06 2.97 21.41
C LEU A 787 -8.41 2.32 20.20
N TYR A 788 -7.60 3.05 19.43
CA TYR A 788 -6.93 2.52 18.25
C TYR A 788 -5.96 1.37 18.57
N ILE A 789 -5.28 1.39 19.72
CA ILE A 789 -4.46 0.27 20.17
C ILE A 789 -5.32 -0.98 20.40
N GLN A 790 -6.43 -0.84 21.12
CA GLN A 790 -7.35 -1.95 21.37
C GLN A 790 -7.95 -2.49 20.06
N CYS A 791 -8.37 -1.60 19.16
CA CYS A 791 -8.91 -2.00 17.87
C CYS A 791 -7.87 -2.74 17.03
N LEU A 792 -6.60 -2.28 17.01
CA LEU A 792 -5.51 -2.96 16.33
C LEU A 792 -5.35 -4.41 16.82
N MET A 793 -5.39 -4.65 18.13
CA MET A 793 -5.32 -5.99 18.73
C MET A 793 -6.47 -6.93 18.30
N LYS A 794 -7.61 -6.36 17.90
CA LYS A 794 -8.81 -7.08 17.46
C LYS A 794 -8.88 -7.29 15.94
N THR A 795 -7.98 -6.69 15.17
CA THR A 795 -7.95 -6.91 13.72
C THR A 795 -7.53 -8.34 13.40
N GLU A 796 -7.91 -8.85 12.22
CA GLU A 796 -7.68 -10.26 11.85
C GLU A 796 -6.17 -10.61 11.75
N ALA A 797 -5.30 -9.64 11.44
CA ALA A 797 -3.85 -9.83 11.45
C ALA A 797 -3.26 -10.08 12.85
N PHE A 798 -3.94 -9.59 13.89
CA PHE A 798 -3.49 -9.64 15.29
C PHE A 798 -4.36 -10.52 16.17
N SER A 799 -5.54 -10.94 15.72
CA SER A 799 -6.46 -11.74 16.52
C SER A 799 -5.91 -13.13 16.80
N PRO A 800 -6.21 -13.72 17.98
CA PRO A 800 -5.88 -15.12 18.25
C PRO A 800 -6.63 -16.04 17.28
N ALA A 801 -6.15 -17.27 17.13
CA ALA A 801 -6.56 -18.31 16.18
C ALA A 801 -8.07 -18.60 16.02
N ASP A 802 -8.92 -18.14 16.94
CA ASP A 802 -10.29 -18.64 17.06
C ASP A 802 -11.18 -18.15 15.91
N GLY A 803 -11.38 -19.03 14.93
CA GLY A 803 -12.20 -18.77 13.75
C GLY A 803 -11.55 -17.89 12.68
N ILE A 804 -10.22 -17.93 12.54
CA ILE A 804 -9.47 -17.35 11.40
C ILE A 804 -8.50 -18.42 10.89
N THR A 805 -8.44 -18.63 9.56
CA THR A 805 -7.46 -19.57 8.99
C THR A 805 -6.07 -18.94 8.93
N ILE A 806 -5.03 -19.77 8.91
CA ILE A 806 -3.67 -19.25 8.79
C ILE A 806 -3.46 -18.47 7.48
N ASP A 807 -4.09 -18.90 6.39
CA ASP A 807 -4.04 -18.20 5.11
C ASP A 807 -4.72 -16.83 5.20
N ASP A 808 -5.89 -16.74 5.84
CA ASP A 808 -6.53 -15.42 6.09
C ASP A 808 -5.62 -14.52 6.90
N ARG A 809 -4.98 -15.04 7.95
CA ARG A 809 -4.05 -14.26 8.78
C ARG A 809 -2.85 -13.77 7.99
N CYS A 810 -2.20 -14.63 7.21
CA CYS A 810 -1.04 -14.25 6.38
C CYS A 810 -1.44 -13.23 5.31
N TRP A 811 -2.62 -13.39 4.71
CA TRP A 811 -3.17 -12.42 3.76
C TRP A 811 -3.40 -11.06 4.41
N GLN A 812 -4.01 -11.01 5.59
CA GLN A 812 -4.22 -9.76 6.33
C GLN A 812 -2.89 -9.09 6.73
N MET A 813 -1.88 -9.87 7.14
CA MET A 813 -0.54 -9.36 7.40
C MET A 813 0.10 -8.77 6.13
N PHE A 814 -0.04 -9.43 4.98
CA PHE A 814 0.43 -8.89 3.70
C PHE A 814 -0.20 -7.53 3.38
N LEU A 815 -1.52 -7.39 3.58
CA LEU A 815 -2.23 -6.14 3.36
C LEU A 815 -1.77 -5.03 4.31
N VAL A 816 -1.70 -5.30 5.61
CA VAL A 816 -1.24 -4.33 6.62
C VAL A 816 0.15 -3.78 6.29
N ASN A 817 1.04 -4.62 5.76
CA ASN A 817 2.38 -4.21 5.37
C ASN A 817 2.37 -3.16 4.25
N GLN A 818 1.45 -3.28 3.28
CA GLN A 818 1.31 -2.36 2.14
C GLN A 818 0.56 -1.07 2.47
N MET A 819 -0.30 -1.07 3.49
CA MET A 819 -1.24 0.02 3.73
C MET A 819 -0.59 1.39 3.92
N ASP A 820 -1.19 2.40 3.29
CA ASP A 820 -0.97 3.80 3.62
C ASP A 820 -1.71 4.22 4.91
N VAL A 821 -1.59 5.49 5.29
CA VAL A 821 -2.22 6.00 6.52
C VAL A 821 -3.75 5.92 6.42
N LYS A 822 -4.34 6.25 5.26
CA LYS A 822 -5.80 6.26 5.05
C LYS A 822 -6.39 4.85 5.12
N GLN A 823 -5.76 3.90 4.46
CA GLN A 823 -6.16 2.49 4.45
C GLN A 823 -6.03 1.89 5.85
N SER A 824 -4.91 2.13 6.54
CA SER A 824 -4.70 1.59 7.89
C SER A 824 -5.64 2.20 8.94
N ASN A 825 -6.00 3.48 8.83
CA ASN A 825 -7.00 4.11 9.71
C ASN A 825 -8.36 3.39 9.61
N CYS A 826 -8.84 3.20 8.37
CA CYS A 826 -10.11 2.51 8.11
C CYS A 826 -10.08 1.02 8.50
N TYR A 827 -8.92 0.36 8.36
CA TYR A 827 -8.75 -1.03 8.76
C TYR A 827 -8.75 -1.20 10.29
N ILE A 828 -8.10 -0.28 11.01
CA ILE A 828 -8.06 -0.29 12.49
C ILE A 828 -9.43 0.05 13.06
N TYR A 829 -10.09 1.11 12.57
CA TYR A 829 -11.42 1.49 13.01
C TYR A 829 -12.38 1.56 11.81
N PRO A 830 -13.25 0.56 11.61
CA PRO A 830 -14.23 0.55 10.52
C PRO A 830 -15.17 1.75 10.60
N HIS A 831 -15.75 2.14 9.46
CA HIS A 831 -16.82 3.12 9.41
C HIS A 831 -18.18 2.42 9.31
N LEU A 832 -19.11 2.79 10.19
CA LEU A 832 -20.48 2.27 10.20
C LEU A 832 -21.45 3.39 9.81
N TYR A 833 -22.03 3.31 8.62
CA TYR A 833 -22.93 4.32 8.09
C TYR A 833 -24.39 3.88 8.21
N PRO A 834 -25.30 4.69 8.79
CA PRO A 834 -26.74 4.44 8.66
C PRO A 834 -27.17 4.68 7.21
N ILE A 835 -27.89 3.72 6.63
CA ILE A 835 -28.26 3.75 5.19
C ILE A 835 -29.77 3.63 4.93
N HIS A 836 -30.58 3.49 5.98
CA HIS A 836 -32.04 3.42 5.87
C HIS A 836 -32.64 4.76 5.45
N ASP A 837 -32.10 5.87 5.96
CA ASP A 837 -32.54 7.24 5.66
C ASP A 837 -31.41 8.08 5.04
N LEU A 838 -30.87 7.64 3.89
CA LEU A 838 -29.86 8.41 3.17
C LEU A 838 -30.44 9.75 2.68
N SER A 839 -29.96 10.86 3.26
CA SER A 839 -30.32 12.22 2.86
C SER A 839 -29.38 12.76 1.78
N LEU A 840 -29.96 13.41 0.77
CA LEU A 840 -29.21 14.17 -0.22
C LEU A 840 -28.84 15.55 0.34
N ASN A 841 -27.70 16.09 -0.09
CA ASN A 841 -27.30 17.46 0.14
C ASN A 841 -28.12 18.43 -0.76
N PHE A 842 -27.90 19.73 -0.61
CA PHE A 842 -28.56 20.77 -1.40
C PHE A 842 -28.29 20.69 -2.92
N GLU A 843 -27.23 19.98 -3.33
CA GLU A 843 -26.88 19.75 -4.73
C GLU A 843 -27.53 18.49 -5.31
N GLY A 844 -28.36 17.79 -4.52
CA GLY A 844 -29.02 16.56 -4.92
C GLY A 844 -28.10 15.33 -4.93
N ASP A 845 -26.97 15.39 -4.19
CA ASP A 845 -26.00 14.31 -4.10
C ASP A 845 -25.80 13.85 -2.64
N ILE A 846 -25.32 12.63 -2.42
CA ILE A 846 -25.06 12.10 -1.08
C ILE A 846 -23.81 12.80 -0.51
N PRO A 847 -23.91 13.47 0.67
CA PRO A 847 -22.74 13.99 1.37
C PRO A 847 -21.70 12.87 1.52
N TYR A 848 -20.49 13.10 1.04
CA TYR A 848 -19.44 12.08 1.08
C TYR A 848 -18.21 12.57 1.86
N PRO A 849 -17.74 11.77 2.83
CA PRO A 849 -18.40 10.58 3.36
C PRO A 849 -19.66 10.93 4.20
N PRO A 850 -20.68 10.06 4.27
CA PRO A 850 -21.82 10.27 5.17
C PRO A 850 -21.38 10.21 6.63
N ALA A 851 -22.18 10.79 7.53
CA ALA A 851 -21.89 10.76 8.96
C ALA A 851 -21.93 9.31 9.48
N ALA A 852 -20.78 8.81 9.93
CA ALA A 852 -20.68 7.49 10.54
C ALA A 852 -21.15 7.52 12.00
N ILE A 853 -21.47 6.34 12.54
CA ILE A 853 -21.72 6.13 13.97
C ILE A 853 -20.63 5.24 14.58
N ARG A 854 -20.59 5.18 15.91
CA ARG A 854 -19.61 4.36 16.63
C ARG A 854 -19.81 2.88 16.32
N CYS A 855 -18.70 2.16 16.17
CA CYS A 855 -18.66 0.71 15.91
C CYS A 855 -18.94 -0.09 17.19
N SER A 856 -20.18 -0.02 17.66
CA SER A 856 -20.73 -0.76 18.78
C SER A 856 -22.12 -1.28 18.43
N TYR A 857 -22.40 -2.53 18.75
CA TYR A 857 -23.66 -3.22 18.50
C TYR A 857 -24.83 -2.52 19.20
N ASP A 858 -24.59 -1.88 20.35
CA ASP A 858 -25.59 -1.12 21.10
C ASP A 858 -26.07 0.14 20.36
N ARG A 859 -25.38 0.55 19.28
CA ARG A 859 -25.79 1.66 18.41
C ARG A 859 -26.70 1.24 17.26
N LEU A 860 -26.91 -0.06 17.06
CA LEU A 860 -27.75 -0.58 15.98
C LEU A 860 -29.22 -0.57 16.40
N GLN A 861 -30.05 0.05 15.57
CA GLN A 861 -31.50 0.02 15.70
C GLN A 861 -32.07 -1.18 14.93
N MET A 862 -33.11 -1.81 15.48
CA MET A 862 -33.67 -3.04 14.91
C MET A 862 -34.53 -2.78 13.66
N ASP A 863 -34.97 -1.54 13.44
CA ASP A 863 -35.76 -1.06 12.31
C ASP A 863 -34.93 -0.32 11.24
N ALA A 864 -33.60 -0.40 11.34
CA ALA A 864 -32.64 0.31 10.49
C ALA A 864 -31.75 -0.65 9.67
N ALA A 865 -31.10 -0.09 8.64
CA ALA A 865 -30.00 -0.73 7.92
C ALA A 865 -28.73 0.10 8.06
N TYR A 866 -27.58 -0.60 8.06
CA TYR A 866 -26.24 -0.01 8.18
C TYR A 866 -25.26 -0.61 7.17
N LEU A 867 -24.33 0.20 6.68
CA LEU A 867 -23.20 -0.22 5.87
C LEU A 867 -21.92 -0.08 6.69
N LEU A 868 -21.27 -1.20 6.97
CA LEU A 868 -19.94 -1.25 7.56
C LEU A 868 -18.87 -1.35 6.47
N ASP A 869 -17.85 -0.52 6.59
CA ASP A 869 -16.72 -0.44 5.69
C ASP A 869 -15.41 -0.42 6.50
N ASN A 870 -14.64 -1.50 6.43
CA ASN A 870 -13.31 -1.57 7.05
C ASN A 870 -12.16 -1.42 6.03
N GLY A 871 -12.48 -1.04 4.80
CA GLY A 871 -11.51 -0.92 3.71
C GLY A 871 -11.07 -2.23 3.05
N ILE A 872 -11.59 -3.39 3.49
CA ILE A 872 -11.41 -4.71 2.87
C ILE A 872 -12.78 -5.31 2.49
N TYR A 873 -13.73 -5.25 3.41
CA TYR A 873 -15.08 -5.79 3.26
C TYR A 873 -16.11 -4.65 3.35
N LEU A 874 -17.19 -4.80 2.58
CA LEU A 874 -18.40 -4.01 2.75
C LEU A 874 -19.50 -4.93 3.27
N ILE A 875 -20.01 -4.64 4.47
CA ILE A 875 -21.05 -5.45 5.10
C ILE A 875 -22.30 -4.60 5.29
N MET A 876 -23.39 -4.99 4.65
CA MET A 876 -24.71 -4.41 4.87
C MET A 876 -25.44 -5.21 5.93
N TRP A 877 -25.60 -4.63 7.12
CA TRP A 877 -26.42 -5.19 8.17
C TRP A 877 -27.86 -4.68 8.05
N ILE A 878 -28.83 -5.58 8.11
CA ILE A 878 -30.26 -5.27 7.95
C ILE A 878 -30.99 -5.67 9.23
N GLY A 879 -31.59 -4.69 9.91
CA GLY A 879 -32.37 -4.91 11.11
C GLY A 879 -33.60 -5.80 10.86
N PRO A 880 -34.02 -6.59 11.87
CA PRO A 880 -35.12 -7.55 11.71
C PRO A 880 -36.47 -6.87 11.49
N ASN A 881 -36.62 -5.62 11.94
CA ASN A 881 -37.86 -4.84 11.88
C ASN A 881 -37.84 -3.78 10.77
N ILE A 882 -36.85 -3.82 9.86
CA ILE A 882 -36.83 -2.90 8.73
C ILE A 882 -38.07 -3.08 7.85
N SER A 883 -38.57 -2.01 7.25
CA SER A 883 -39.78 -2.06 6.45
C SER A 883 -39.63 -2.98 5.24
N SER A 884 -40.70 -3.72 4.91
CA SER A 884 -40.72 -4.60 3.74
C SER A 884 -40.59 -3.79 2.45
N GLU A 885 -41.10 -2.55 2.44
CA GLU A 885 -40.97 -1.61 1.33
C GLU A 885 -39.51 -1.28 1.04
N TRP A 886 -38.68 -1.08 2.08
CA TRP A 886 -37.25 -0.82 1.89
C TRP A 886 -36.54 -2.04 1.29
N ILE A 887 -36.81 -3.24 1.81
CA ILE A 887 -36.23 -4.49 1.28
C ILE A 887 -36.61 -4.69 -0.20
N GLN A 888 -37.88 -4.45 -0.56
CA GLN A 888 -38.34 -4.52 -1.95
C GLN A 888 -37.65 -3.47 -2.83
N ALA A 889 -37.51 -2.23 -2.35
CA ALA A 889 -36.86 -1.16 -3.09
C ALA A 889 -35.37 -1.45 -3.37
N VAL A 890 -34.66 -2.03 -2.40
CA VAL A 890 -33.21 -2.30 -2.51
C VAL A 890 -32.89 -3.57 -3.28
N PHE A 891 -33.64 -4.65 -3.07
CA PHE A 891 -33.30 -5.98 -3.61
C PHE A 891 -34.26 -6.48 -4.69
N SER A 892 -35.37 -5.76 -4.95
CA SER A 892 -36.40 -6.17 -5.93
C SER A 892 -36.93 -7.59 -5.71
N VAL A 893 -37.05 -8.01 -4.44
CA VAL A 893 -37.50 -9.35 -4.05
C VAL A 893 -39.03 -9.42 -3.96
N GLN A 894 -39.60 -10.54 -4.41
CA GLN A 894 -41.07 -10.76 -4.38
C GLN A 894 -41.59 -11.00 -2.96
N ASN A 895 -40.81 -11.66 -2.11
CA ASN A 895 -41.15 -11.93 -0.72
C ASN A 895 -40.04 -11.46 0.24
N PRO A 896 -40.19 -10.26 0.85
CA PRO A 896 -39.23 -9.72 1.82
C PRO A 896 -39.04 -10.55 3.09
N GLU A 897 -40.00 -11.40 3.45
CA GLU A 897 -39.90 -12.24 4.66
C GLU A 897 -38.95 -13.43 4.45
N HIS A 898 -38.73 -13.84 3.19
CA HIS A 898 -37.94 -15.02 2.83
C HIS A 898 -36.82 -14.70 1.82
N PHE A 899 -36.29 -13.48 1.80
CA PHE A 899 -35.15 -13.16 0.94
C PHE A 899 -33.86 -13.80 1.47
N GLU A 900 -33.08 -14.40 0.57
CA GLU A 900 -31.83 -15.10 0.89
C GLU A 900 -30.66 -14.10 0.85
N SER A 901 -30.35 -13.47 1.98
CA SER A 901 -29.26 -12.48 2.15
C SER A 901 -27.91 -12.99 1.63
N GLU A 902 -27.59 -14.26 1.88
CA GLU A 902 -26.32 -14.90 1.51
C GLU A 902 -26.09 -14.99 -0.01
N LYS A 903 -27.13 -14.86 -0.83
CA LYS A 903 -27.04 -14.89 -2.29
C LYS A 903 -26.84 -13.51 -2.92
N ILE A 904 -26.77 -12.45 -2.12
CA ILE A 904 -26.50 -11.10 -2.61
C ILE A 904 -24.99 -10.84 -2.60
N TYR A 905 -24.43 -10.64 -3.79
CA TYR A 905 -23.00 -10.34 -4.00
C TYR A 905 -22.76 -8.87 -4.32
N ASP A 906 -23.78 -8.17 -4.80
CA ASP A 906 -23.78 -6.73 -5.05
C ASP A 906 -25.20 -6.16 -5.16
N LEU A 907 -25.31 -4.83 -5.22
CA LEU A 907 -26.59 -4.16 -5.50
C LEU A 907 -26.81 -3.93 -6.99
N CYS A 908 -28.04 -4.17 -7.42
CA CYS A 908 -28.53 -3.74 -8.71
C CYS A 908 -29.13 -2.33 -8.61
N ASN A 909 -28.92 -1.52 -9.65
CA ASN A 909 -29.51 -0.19 -9.74
C ASN A 909 -30.94 -0.29 -10.28
N PHE A 910 -31.92 -0.25 -9.40
CA PHE A 910 -33.34 -0.28 -9.74
C PHE A 910 -33.91 1.14 -9.92
N ASP A 911 -35.05 1.26 -10.60
CA ASP A 911 -35.71 2.54 -10.86
C ASP A 911 -36.49 3.04 -9.63
N ASN A 912 -35.78 3.30 -8.53
CA ASN A 912 -36.29 3.95 -7.34
C ASN A 912 -35.15 4.74 -6.64
N GLU A 913 -35.53 5.71 -5.83
CA GLU A 913 -34.58 6.62 -5.19
C GLU A 913 -33.64 5.90 -4.19
N ILE A 914 -34.18 5.00 -3.37
CA ILE A 914 -33.42 4.28 -2.33
C ILE A 914 -32.29 3.46 -2.96
N SER A 915 -32.60 2.64 -3.97
CA SER A 915 -31.63 1.83 -4.70
C SER A 915 -30.57 2.70 -5.39
N ARG A 916 -30.97 3.78 -6.07
CA ARG A 916 -30.04 4.71 -6.73
C ARG A 916 -29.07 5.35 -5.74
N ASN A 917 -29.58 5.79 -4.59
CA ASN A 917 -28.77 6.43 -3.57
C ASN A 917 -27.76 5.44 -2.97
N LEU A 918 -28.21 4.24 -2.60
CA LEU A 918 -27.31 3.18 -2.09
C LEU A 918 -26.25 2.77 -3.10
N CYS A 919 -26.61 2.57 -4.37
CA CYS A 919 -25.66 2.26 -5.42
C CYS A 919 -24.63 3.39 -5.61
N THR A 920 -25.06 4.65 -5.50
CA THR A 920 -24.17 5.82 -5.59
C THR A 920 -23.21 5.88 -4.40
N LEU A 921 -23.70 5.63 -3.19
CA LEU A 921 -22.86 5.52 -1.99
C LEU A 921 -21.81 4.42 -2.15
N LEU A 922 -22.21 3.21 -2.56
CA LEU A 922 -21.27 2.10 -2.77
C LEU A 922 -20.22 2.42 -3.83
N LYS A 923 -20.61 3.06 -4.95
CA LYS A 923 -19.68 3.52 -5.97
C LYS A 923 -18.66 4.53 -5.42
N LYS A 924 -19.11 5.52 -4.63
CA LYS A 924 -18.24 6.51 -3.99
C LYS A 924 -17.28 5.88 -2.99
N VAL A 925 -17.78 4.96 -2.16
CA VAL A 925 -16.96 4.20 -1.20
C VAL A 925 -15.89 3.39 -1.94
N ARG A 926 -16.28 2.58 -2.93
CA ARG A 926 -15.36 1.73 -3.71
C ARG A 926 -14.33 2.54 -4.51
N LYS A 927 -14.67 3.74 -5.01
CA LYS A 927 -13.73 4.61 -5.75
C LYS A 927 -12.46 4.94 -4.95
N ASN A 928 -12.57 5.01 -3.63
CA ASN A 928 -11.46 5.34 -2.74
C ASN A 928 -10.74 4.10 -2.17
N ARG A 929 -11.06 2.89 -2.66
CA ARG A 929 -10.46 1.63 -2.24
C ARG A 929 -9.47 1.13 -3.29
N TRP A 930 -8.48 0.39 -2.82
CA TRP A 930 -7.43 -0.23 -3.63
C TRP A 930 -7.89 -1.53 -4.32
N HIS A 931 -9.09 -2.00 -3.99
CA HIS A 931 -9.70 -3.20 -4.56
C HIS A 931 -11.22 -3.07 -4.55
N TYR A 932 -11.89 -3.96 -5.27
CA TYR A 932 -13.32 -4.13 -5.29
C TYR A 932 -13.81 -4.83 -4.02
N SER A 933 -14.22 -4.02 -3.05
CA SER A 933 -14.81 -4.54 -1.82
C SER A 933 -16.19 -5.16 -2.12
N ARG A 934 -16.26 -6.49 -2.03
CA ARG A 934 -17.49 -7.26 -2.16
C ARG A 934 -18.50 -6.85 -1.09
N LEU A 935 -19.76 -6.75 -1.49
CA LEU A 935 -20.86 -6.53 -0.56
C LEU A 935 -21.31 -7.86 0.04
N LEU A 936 -21.45 -7.88 1.36
CA LEU A 936 -22.00 -9.00 2.11
C LEU A 936 -23.23 -8.52 2.87
N VAL A 937 -24.37 -9.16 2.64
CA VAL A 937 -25.62 -8.83 3.33
C VAL A 937 -25.79 -9.75 4.53
N VAL A 938 -26.07 -9.18 5.70
CA VAL A 938 -26.15 -9.89 6.99
C VAL A 938 -27.44 -9.50 7.69
N ARG A 939 -28.17 -10.49 8.22
CA ARG A 939 -29.32 -10.28 9.11
C ARG A 939 -29.06 -10.87 10.50
N PRO A 940 -29.74 -10.37 11.54
CA PRO A 940 -29.67 -10.99 12.85
C PRO A 940 -30.14 -12.44 12.85
N GLY A 941 -29.37 -13.31 13.49
CA GLY A 941 -29.57 -14.76 13.51
C GLY A 941 -28.81 -15.52 12.41
N ASP A 942 -28.31 -14.84 11.38
CA ASP A 942 -27.46 -15.47 10.35
C ASP A 942 -26.13 -15.92 10.97
N LYS A 943 -25.52 -17.00 10.44
CA LYS A 943 -24.17 -17.42 10.87
C LYS A 943 -23.12 -16.34 10.62
N SER A 944 -23.32 -15.53 9.58
CA SER A 944 -22.47 -14.40 9.20
C SER A 944 -22.55 -13.22 10.19
N GLU A 945 -23.59 -13.15 11.02
CA GLU A 945 -23.72 -12.09 12.03
C GLU A 945 -22.61 -12.17 13.08
N LEU A 946 -22.18 -13.37 13.46
CA LEU A 946 -21.06 -13.55 14.38
C LEU A 946 -19.77 -12.92 13.84
N TRP A 947 -19.58 -12.96 12.52
CA TRP A 947 -18.44 -12.33 11.87
C TRP A 947 -18.62 -10.81 11.80
N PHE A 948 -19.81 -10.30 11.47
CA PHE A 948 -20.14 -8.87 11.53
C PHE A 948 -19.85 -8.26 12.92
N ARG A 949 -20.22 -8.96 14.00
CA ARG A 949 -19.98 -8.53 15.38
C ARG A 949 -18.50 -8.34 15.72
N ARG A 950 -17.57 -8.99 15.00
CA ARG A 950 -16.12 -8.78 15.20
C ARG A 950 -15.68 -7.36 14.82
N PHE A 951 -16.42 -6.71 13.92
CA PHE A 951 -16.15 -5.33 13.48
C PHE A 951 -16.82 -4.27 14.38
N MET A 952 -17.61 -4.68 15.38
CA MET A 952 -18.06 -3.80 16.46
C MET A 952 -16.91 -3.63 17.48
N VAL A 953 -15.84 -3.00 17.03
CA VAL A 953 -14.51 -3.02 17.68
C VAL A 953 -14.48 -2.38 19.06
N GLU A 954 -15.49 -1.59 19.43
CA GLU A 954 -15.61 -1.02 20.77
C GLU A 954 -16.15 -2.02 21.81
N ASP A 955 -16.84 -3.07 21.37
CA ASP A 955 -17.48 -4.08 22.21
C ASP A 955 -16.55 -5.26 22.50
N ARG A 956 -17.03 -6.21 23.30
CA ARG A 956 -16.37 -7.51 23.44
C ARG A 956 -16.65 -8.37 22.19
N CYS A 957 -15.63 -8.73 21.43
CA CYS A 957 -15.73 -9.61 20.26
C CYS A 957 -15.83 -11.10 20.62
N SER A 958 -15.19 -11.50 21.74
CA SER A 958 -15.17 -12.86 22.27
C SER A 958 -15.06 -12.83 23.81
N GLY A 959 -15.29 -13.96 24.49
CA GLY A 959 -15.31 -14.03 25.95
C GLY A 959 -14.05 -13.52 26.66
N ASN A 960 -12.89 -13.61 25.98
CA ASN A 960 -11.60 -13.15 26.50
C ASN A 960 -11.19 -11.74 26.02
N SER A 961 -11.92 -11.17 25.06
CA SER A 961 -11.65 -9.80 24.59
C SER A 961 -12.25 -8.78 25.55
N ILE A 962 -11.61 -7.63 25.66
CA ILE A 962 -12.05 -6.51 26.50
C ILE A 962 -12.77 -5.45 25.66
N SER A 963 -13.79 -4.81 26.25
CA SER A 963 -14.45 -3.64 25.65
C SER A 963 -13.57 -2.38 25.75
N TYR A 964 -13.94 -1.32 25.04
CA TYR A 964 -13.20 -0.06 25.09
C TYR A 964 -13.18 0.54 26.51
N THR A 965 -14.32 0.49 27.21
CA THR A 965 -14.44 0.93 28.61
C THR A 965 -13.47 0.17 29.53
N GLU A 966 -13.37 -1.15 29.35
CA GLU A 966 -12.48 -2.00 30.14
C GLU A 966 -11.01 -1.75 29.82
N TYR A 967 -10.68 -1.55 28.55
CA TYR A 967 -9.30 -1.26 28.15
C TYR A 967 -8.84 0.10 28.66
N LEU A 968 -9.69 1.12 28.67
CA LEU A 968 -9.35 2.41 29.28
C LEU A 968 -9.05 2.27 30.78
N CYS A 969 -9.84 1.48 31.51
CA CYS A 969 -9.56 1.18 32.92
C CYS A 969 -8.22 0.45 33.09
N HIS A 970 -7.90 -0.49 32.19
CA HIS A 970 -6.61 -1.18 32.18
C HIS A 970 -5.45 -0.20 31.93
N ILE A 971 -5.53 0.60 30.87
CA ILE A 971 -4.51 1.60 30.53
C ILE A 971 -4.33 2.61 31.66
N HIS A 972 -5.40 3.04 32.32
CA HIS A 972 -5.29 3.95 33.45
C HIS A 972 -4.52 3.32 34.62
N LYS A 973 -4.71 2.03 34.90
CA LYS A 973 -3.93 1.29 35.92
C LYS A 973 -2.45 1.22 35.55
N GLU A 974 -2.14 0.86 34.31
CA GLU A 974 -0.75 0.79 33.82
C GLU A 974 -0.06 2.16 33.88
N VAL A 975 -0.73 3.22 33.41
CA VAL A 975 -0.21 4.59 33.49
C VAL A 975 0.03 5.00 34.94
N SER A 976 -0.92 4.73 35.84
CA SER A 976 -0.79 5.04 37.26
C SER A 976 0.39 4.29 37.89
N SER A 977 0.59 3.02 37.52
CA SER A 977 1.72 2.21 37.99
C SER A 977 3.07 2.71 37.51
N LEU A 978 3.13 3.44 36.39
CA LEU A 978 4.37 4.04 35.89
C LEU A 978 4.67 5.38 36.57
N LEU A 979 3.65 6.09 37.03
CA LEU A 979 3.79 7.39 37.70
C LEU A 979 4.24 7.28 39.17
N HIS A 980 3.98 6.12 39.78
CA HIS A 980 4.44 5.74 41.11
C HIS A 980 5.69 4.85 41.01
#